data_AF-A0AAV7CKY7-F1
#
_entry.id   AF-A0AAV7CKY7-F1
#
_cell.length_a   1.000
_cell.length_b   1.000
_cell.length_c   1.000
_cell.angle_alpha   90.00
_cell.angle_beta   90.00
_cell.angle_gamma   90.00
#
_symmetry.space_group_name_H-M   'P 1'
#
loop_
_entity.id
_entity.type
_entity.pdbx_description
1 polymer ?
#
loop_
_entity_poly.entity_id
_entity_poly.type
_entity_poly.pdbx_seq_one_letter_code
_entity_poly.pdbx_strand_id
1 'polypeptide(L)'
;MDLYMMNCELLATCSALGYLEGDTYHKEPDCLESVKDLIRYLRHEDETRDIRQQLGAAQILQNDLLPLIIQHHNDKQLFDAVIRLIVNLTQPAFLCFGKVPQDPTFRHHFLQVVSYLQAYKEAFANERLFVVLSEKLYDLLQMDWEQREEEHNLLIERILLLVRNILHVPADPDEEKNVDDDASVHDKVLWAIHMSGMDDLVKFLASSETEQQWSMHVLETVSLMHSRFGGSYIVQGLKSIGDKDVIYHKGLHNFQNYSHDIGKELKRVPKRKQQAKDTEARRRSALNVRLFLKEFCIDFLENCYNRLMYIVKDHLIHEKAQQHDETYYLWSIAFFMAFNRVHQFRPELVSETASIRTFHFIEQNLTNYYEMMLTDKKEATSWARRMHLALKAYQELLMTVNEMDHSKDSSVRESSKVIKNNIFYMMEYRELFLALFRKFDETKQPRSFLKDLVETTHLFLKMLEKFCKGKSTVMVQSRKVKRKKKKKSSQRDELPKSSEELEEIWRSLSEKLSSCAMGSESLPDEIVPFDAASEIPVEDQRTEALARIQNGLLSGQAGEALVLLRSAREVWPEGDVFGSPESNPEEEVELLKQILFADLPRPSQVEADLDEEEEVEEEVEEEELTSVQVSEREFNFIDYMKRLVFDVYFNYMYIQL
;
A
#
# COMPACT_ATOMS: atom_id res chain seq x y z
N MET A 1 18.60 -30.31 -18.78
CA MET A 1 19.87 -29.70 -19.22
C MET A 1 20.83 -30.85 -19.42
N ASP A 2 21.33 -31.05 -20.64
CA ASP A 2 22.15 -32.21 -21.00
C ASP A 2 23.49 -32.21 -20.23
N LEU A 3 23.98 -33.40 -19.85
CA LEU A 3 25.31 -33.64 -19.25
C LEU A 3 26.45 -32.94 -20.02
N TYR A 4 26.22 -32.63 -21.30
CA TYR A 4 27.11 -31.93 -22.22
C TYR A 4 27.41 -30.46 -21.88
N MET A 5 26.72 -29.84 -20.90
CA MET A 5 27.00 -28.46 -20.45
C MET A 5 27.71 -28.36 -19.10
N MET A 6 28.13 -29.50 -18.52
CA MET A 6 28.91 -29.50 -17.28
C MET A 6 30.34 -29.03 -17.58
N ASN A 7 30.90 -28.19 -16.71
CA ASN A 7 32.30 -27.80 -16.82
C ASN A 7 33.17 -29.07 -16.84
N CYS A 8 34.07 -29.20 -17.83
CA CYS A 8 34.89 -30.40 -18.02
C CYS A 8 35.65 -30.82 -16.76
N GLU A 9 36.12 -29.86 -15.97
CA GLU A 9 36.80 -30.12 -14.70
C GLU A 9 35.84 -30.69 -13.64
N LEU A 10 34.62 -30.15 -13.55
CA LEU A 10 33.60 -30.63 -12.61
C LEU A 10 33.12 -32.03 -12.99
N LEU A 11 32.92 -32.30 -14.28
CA LEU A 11 32.52 -33.62 -14.78
C LEU A 11 33.60 -34.69 -14.54
N ALA A 12 34.87 -34.35 -14.77
CA ALA A 12 35.99 -35.24 -14.47
C ALA A 12 36.06 -35.55 -12.97
N THR A 13 35.88 -34.53 -12.12
CA THR A 13 35.88 -34.69 -10.65
C THR A 13 34.72 -35.57 -10.18
N CYS A 14 33.54 -35.43 -10.77
CA CYS A 14 32.38 -36.27 -10.43
C CYS A 14 32.57 -37.72 -10.86
N SER A 15 33.11 -37.95 -12.05
CA SER A 15 33.44 -39.31 -12.54
C SER A 15 34.48 -39.99 -11.66
N ALA A 16 35.37 -39.22 -11.01
CA ALA A 16 36.41 -39.71 -10.13
C ALA A 16 35.94 -40.01 -8.69
N LEU A 17 34.62 -40.00 -8.41
CA LEU A 17 34.07 -40.41 -7.12
C LEU A 17 34.01 -41.93 -7.00
N GLY A 18 33.50 -42.60 -8.04
CA GLY A 18 33.22 -44.03 -8.03
C GLY A 18 32.11 -44.39 -8.99
N TYR A 19 31.63 -45.63 -8.87
CA TYR A 19 30.50 -46.13 -9.63
C TYR A 19 29.73 -47.18 -8.84
N LEU A 20 28.45 -47.32 -9.16
CA LEU A 20 27.58 -48.34 -8.59
C LEU A 20 27.56 -49.58 -9.51
N GLU A 21 28.00 -50.73 -8.99
CA GLU A 21 27.89 -52.02 -9.66
C GLU A 21 26.90 -52.90 -8.89
N GLY A 22 25.68 -53.03 -9.41
CA GLY A 22 24.57 -53.65 -8.69
C GLY A 22 24.20 -52.84 -7.45
N ASP A 23 24.26 -53.47 -6.28
CA ASP A 23 23.99 -52.82 -4.98
C ASP A 23 25.27 -52.33 -4.27
N THR A 24 26.45 -52.51 -4.87
CA THR A 24 27.74 -52.16 -4.25
C THR A 24 28.35 -50.94 -4.91
N TYR A 25 28.71 -49.93 -4.12
CA TYR A 25 29.37 -48.72 -4.59
C TYR A 25 30.89 -48.87 -4.48
N HIS A 26 31.56 -48.79 -5.63
CA HIS A 26 33.02 -48.88 -5.74
C HIS A 26 33.61 -47.47 -5.82
N LYS A 27 34.22 -47.01 -4.71
CA LYS A 27 34.92 -45.72 -4.68
C LYS A 27 36.25 -45.79 -5.44
N GLU A 28 36.61 -44.72 -6.13
CA GLU A 28 37.94 -44.59 -6.73
C GLU A 28 39.02 -44.25 -5.68
N PRO A 29 40.31 -44.51 -5.96
CA PRO A 29 41.40 -44.24 -5.00
C PRO A 29 41.45 -42.78 -4.52
N ASP A 30 41.15 -41.83 -5.41
CA ASP A 30 41.23 -40.40 -5.15
C ASP A 30 39.88 -39.77 -4.74
N CYS A 31 38.88 -40.60 -4.39
CA CYS A 31 37.53 -40.16 -4.05
C CYS A 31 37.49 -39.06 -2.97
N LEU A 32 38.33 -39.15 -1.93
CA LEU A 32 38.41 -38.14 -0.88
C LEU A 32 38.85 -36.78 -1.41
N GLU A 33 39.84 -36.75 -2.30
CA GLU A 33 40.32 -35.51 -2.90
C GLU A 33 39.28 -34.94 -3.87
N SER A 34 38.62 -35.79 -4.66
CA SER A 34 37.48 -35.36 -5.50
C SER A 34 36.36 -34.72 -4.68
N VAL A 35 35.96 -35.31 -3.54
CA VAL A 35 34.95 -34.70 -2.65
C VAL A 35 35.43 -33.35 -2.10
N LYS A 36 36.71 -33.22 -1.72
CA LYS A 36 37.28 -31.94 -1.27
C LYS A 36 37.28 -30.90 -2.40
N ASP A 37 37.55 -31.29 -3.63
CA ASP A 37 37.52 -30.42 -4.80
C ASP A 37 36.11 -29.95 -5.13
N LEU A 38 35.10 -30.83 -5.04
CA LEU A 38 33.69 -30.43 -5.16
C LEU A 38 33.29 -29.37 -4.13
N ILE A 39 33.78 -29.49 -2.89
CA ILE A 39 33.57 -28.47 -1.86
C ILE A 39 34.30 -27.17 -2.20
N ARG A 40 35.50 -27.24 -2.79
CA ARG A 40 36.23 -26.05 -3.25
C ARG A 40 35.47 -25.36 -4.39
N TYR A 41 34.92 -26.10 -5.34
CA TYR A 41 34.11 -25.54 -6.43
C TYR A 41 32.86 -24.82 -5.89
N LEU A 42 32.12 -25.43 -4.95
CA LEU A 42 30.94 -24.79 -4.34
C LEU A 42 31.27 -23.50 -3.58
N ARG A 43 32.50 -23.34 -3.05
CA ARG A 43 32.92 -22.08 -2.40
C ARG A 43 33.16 -20.94 -3.38
N HIS A 44 33.42 -21.25 -4.65
CA HIS A 44 33.74 -20.29 -5.69
C HIS A 44 32.67 -20.28 -6.81
N GLU A 45 31.46 -20.77 -6.51
CA GLU A 45 30.34 -20.74 -7.45
C GLU A 45 29.91 -19.30 -7.76
N ASP A 46 29.40 -19.08 -8.96
CA ASP A 46 28.99 -17.75 -9.42
C ASP A 46 27.66 -17.29 -8.79
N GLU A 47 27.18 -16.10 -9.17
CA GLU A 47 25.88 -15.57 -8.70
C GLU A 47 24.68 -16.40 -9.15
N THR A 48 24.83 -17.18 -10.22
CA THR A 48 23.79 -18.09 -10.71
C THR A 48 23.74 -19.37 -9.90
N ARG A 49 24.79 -19.68 -9.13
CA ARG A 49 24.95 -20.96 -8.41
C ARG A 49 25.09 -22.11 -9.41
N ASP A 50 25.96 -21.90 -10.39
CA ASP A 50 26.25 -22.79 -11.51
C ASP A 50 26.73 -24.17 -11.06
N ILE A 51 27.65 -24.24 -10.09
CA ILE A 51 28.23 -25.51 -9.61
C ILE A 51 27.15 -26.40 -8.98
N ARG A 52 26.37 -25.88 -8.02
CA ARG A 52 25.31 -26.69 -7.38
C ARG A 52 24.22 -27.11 -8.37
N GLN A 53 23.94 -26.28 -9.39
CA GLN A 53 22.98 -26.64 -10.44
C GLN A 53 23.50 -27.79 -11.30
N GLN A 54 24.78 -27.80 -11.65
CA GLN A 54 25.41 -28.88 -12.40
C GLN A 54 25.46 -30.17 -11.59
N LEU A 55 25.83 -30.10 -10.30
CA LEU A 55 25.84 -31.26 -9.41
C LEU A 55 24.44 -31.85 -9.19
N GLY A 56 23.41 -30.99 -9.09
CA GLY A 56 22.01 -31.42 -9.02
C GLY A 56 21.51 -32.05 -10.32
N ALA A 57 21.87 -31.47 -11.47
CA ALA A 57 21.53 -32.03 -12.78
C ALA A 57 22.14 -33.42 -12.99
N ALA A 58 23.37 -33.63 -12.52
CA ALA A 58 24.08 -34.91 -12.59
C ALA A 58 23.67 -35.90 -11.48
N GLN A 59 22.77 -35.50 -10.56
CA GLN A 59 22.28 -36.33 -9.45
C GLN A 59 23.41 -36.93 -8.59
N ILE A 60 24.51 -36.18 -8.40
CA ILE A 60 25.70 -36.65 -7.67
C ILE A 60 25.37 -37.02 -6.22
N LEU A 61 24.43 -36.29 -5.59
CA LEU A 61 24.01 -36.62 -4.24
C LEU A 61 23.38 -38.01 -4.18
N GLN A 62 22.44 -38.30 -5.09
CA GLN A 62 21.68 -39.54 -5.11
C GLN A 62 22.53 -40.74 -5.53
N ASN A 63 23.36 -40.57 -6.57
CA ASN A 63 24.07 -41.67 -7.22
C ASN A 63 25.42 -41.99 -6.57
N ASP A 64 26.05 -41.02 -5.89
CA ASP A 64 27.41 -41.16 -5.35
C ASP A 64 27.47 -40.88 -3.86
N LEU A 65 27.04 -39.68 -3.42
CA LEU A 65 27.27 -39.25 -2.03
C LEU A 65 26.47 -40.06 -1.00
N LEU A 66 25.21 -40.40 -1.29
CA LEU A 66 24.40 -41.24 -0.41
C LEU A 66 24.94 -42.68 -0.33
N PRO A 67 25.26 -43.37 -1.44
CA PRO A 67 25.95 -44.67 -1.38
C PRO A 67 27.29 -44.63 -0.63
N LEU A 68 28.09 -43.57 -0.78
CA LEU A 68 29.34 -43.39 -0.03
C LEU A 68 29.09 -43.32 1.48
N ILE A 69 28.07 -42.59 1.92
CA ILE A 69 27.69 -42.58 3.35
C ILE A 69 27.25 -43.98 3.79
N ILE A 70 26.37 -44.62 3.05
CA ILE A 70 25.78 -45.90 3.49
C ILE A 70 26.83 -47.01 3.53
N GLN A 71 27.71 -47.10 2.52
CA GLN A 71 28.62 -48.25 2.35
C GLN A 71 30.05 -48.00 2.83
N HIS A 72 30.50 -46.74 2.91
CA HIS A 72 31.89 -46.38 3.24
C HIS A 72 32.04 -45.51 4.51
N HIS A 73 31.03 -45.47 5.40
CA HIS A 73 31.05 -44.70 6.65
C HIS A 73 32.15 -45.05 7.67
N ASN A 74 32.88 -46.16 7.46
CA ASN A 74 34.02 -46.53 8.30
C ASN A 74 35.26 -45.68 8.00
N ASP A 75 35.35 -45.11 6.79
CA ASP A 75 36.40 -44.16 6.43
C ASP A 75 36.03 -42.78 6.99
N LYS A 76 36.55 -42.46 8.18
CA LYS A 76 36.18 -41.25 8.94
C LYS A 76 36.44 -39.95 8.16
N GLN A 77 37.55 -39.86 7.43
CA GLN A 77 37.92 -38.65 6.69
C GLN A 77 37.01 -38.46 5.48
N LEU A 78 36.71 -39.54 4.76
CA LEU A 78 35.76 -39.51 3.64
C LEU A 78 34.35 -39.19 4.12
N PHE A 79 33.89 -39.84 5.20
CA PHE A 79 32.57 -39.59 5.77
C PHE A 79 32.39 -38.12 6.16
N ASP A 80 33.34 -37.52 6.88
CA ASP A 80 33.27 -36.10 7.25
C ASP A 80 33.24 -35.19 6.02
N ALA A 81 34.08 -35.46 5.02
CA ALA A 81 34.12 -34.68 3.79
C ALA A 81 32.80 -34.78 3.00
N VAL A 82 32.21 -35.98 2.90
CA VAL A 82 30.93 -36.20 2.22
C VAL A 82 29.80 -35.51 2.97
N ILE A 83 29.71 -35.64 4.29
CA ILE A 83 28.71 -34.94 5.11
C ILE A 83 28.83 -33.42 4.92
N ARG A 84 30.05 -32.87 4.93
CA ARG A 84 30.29 -31.45 4.70
C ARG A 84 29.82 -30.99 3.31
N LEU A 85 30.02 -31.82 2.27
CA LEU A 85 29.53 -31.54 0.93
C LEU A 85 28.00 -31.55 0.87
N ILE A 86 27.36 -32.57 1.43
CA ILE A 86 25.90 -32.69 1.42
C ILE A 86 25.23 -31.56 2.23
N VAL A 87 25.78 -31.17 3.39
CA VAL A 87 25.27 -30.02 4.15
C VAL A 87 25.28 -28.74 3.31
N ASN A 88 26.31 -28.53 2.47
CA ASN A 88 26.37 -27.38 1.56
C ASN A 88 25.33 -27.48 0.42
N LEU A 89 25.22 -28.65 -0.21
CA LEU A 89 24.26 -28.89 -1.29
C LEU A 89 22.79 -28.78 -0.84
N THR A 90 22.51 -29.12 0.42
CA THR A 90 21.17 -29.10 1.02
C THR A 90 20.80 -27.76 1.67
N GLN A 91 21.66 -26.74 1.58
CA GLN A 91 21.34 -25.40 2.09
C GLN A 91 20.04 -24.88 1.48
N PRO A 92 19.14 -24.27 2.28
CA PRO A 92 17.95 -23.61 1.76
C PRO A 92 18.28 -22.63 0.65
N ALA A 93 17.59 -22.71 -0.50
CA ALA A 93 17.87 -21.87 -1.67
C ALA A 93 17.88 -20.37 -1.33
N PHE A 94 17.04 -19.92 -0.38
CA PHE A 94 17.05 -18.54 0.10
C PHE A 94 18.41 -18.11 0.68
N LEU A 95 19.12 -18.99 1.39
CA LEU A 95 20.47 -18.70 1.89
C LEU A 95 21.50 -18.67 0.76
N CYS A 96 21.36 -19.54 -0.25
CA CYS A 96 22.24 -19.55 -1.41
C CYS A 96 22.14 -18.23 -2.19
N PHE A 97 20.94 -17.68 -2.39
CA PHE A 97 20.74 -16.44 -3.17
C PHE A 97 20.64 -15.17 -2.31
N GLY A 98 20.65 -15.29 -0.98
CA GLY A 98 20.47 -14.22 0.02
C GLY A 98 19.05 -13.64 0.10
N LYS A 99 18.33 -13.60 -1.03
CA LYS A 99 16.91 -13.23 -1.16
C LYS A 99 16.27 -13.97 -2.32
N VAL A 100 14.94 -14.03 -2.37
CA VAL A 100 14.22 -14.54 -3.56
C VAL A 100 14.44 -13.57 -4.73
N PRO A 101 15.06 -14.01 -5.84
CA PRO A 101 15.34 -13.12 -6.96
C PRO A 101 14.05 -12.59 -7.62
N GLN A 102 14.07 -11.29 -7.95
CA GLN A 102 13.00 -10.62 -8.69
C GLN A 102 13.26 -10.60 -10.21
N ASP A 103 14.54 -10.72 -10.59
CA ASP A 103 14.95 -10.86 -11.98
C ASP A 103 14.51 -12.24 -12.52
N PRO A 104 13.91 -12.33 -13.73
CA PRO A 104 13.39 -13.60 -14.24
C PRO A 104 14.47 -14.67 -14.45
N THR A 105 15.69 -14.28 -14.84
CA THR A 105 16.79 -15.22 -15.11
C THR A 105 17.31 -15.81 -13.81
N PHE A 106 17.64 -14.95 -12.84
CA PHE A 106 18.04 -15.43 -11.50
C PHE A 106 16.92 -16.17 -10.77
N ARG A 107 15.65 -15.83 -11.03
CA ARG A 107 14.51 -16.56 -10.48
C ARG A 107 14.40 -17.97 -11.07
N HIS A 108 14.74 -18.17 -12.35
CA HIS A 108 14.81 -19.49 -12.95
C HIS A 108 15.88 -20.35 -12.25
N HIS A 109 17.08 -19.82 -12.06
CA HIS A 109 18.14 -20.50 -11.30
C HIS A 109 17.74 -20.81 -9.85
N PHE A 110 17.07 -19.87 -9.18
CA PHE A 110 16.54 -20.10 -7.83
C PHE A 110 15.56 -21.27 -7.78
N LEU A 111 14.58 -21.31 -8.70
CA LEU A 111 13.60 -22.39 -8.78
C LEU A 111 14.24 -23.72 -9.17
N GLN A 112 15.26 -23.70 -10.02
CA GLN A 112 16.04 -24.88 -10.37
C GLN A 112 16.79 -25.46 -9.17
N VAL A 113 17.36 -24.62 -8.30
CA VAL A 113 17.97 -25.08 -7.05
C VAL A 113 16.93 -25.66 -6.11
N VAL A 114 15.73 -25.06 -6.02
CA VAL A 114 14.63 -25.60 -5.20
C VAL A 114 14.20 -26.98 -5.68
N SER A 115 14.09 -27.21 -7.00
CA SER A 115 13.73 -28.53 -7.53
C SER A 115 14.78 -29.60 -7.23
N TYR A 116 16.07 -29.27 -7.28
CA TYR A 116 17.12 -30.20 -6.84
C TYR A 116 17.04 -30.50 -5.34
N LEU A 117 16.76 -29.49 -4.49
CA LEU A 117 16.56 -29.70 -3.05
C LEU A 117 15.37 -30.65 -2.78
N GLN A 118 14.27 -30.52 -3.53
CA GLN A 118 13.13 -31.43 -3.46
C GLN A 118 13.52 -32.87 -3.82
N ALA A 119 14.24 -33.06 -4.92
CA ALA A 119 14.77 -34.38 -5.31
C ALA A 119 15.75 -34.96 -4.27
N TYR A 120 16.55 -34.11 -3.60
CA TYR A 120 17.39 -34.56 -2.49
C TYR A 120 16.55 -35.02 -1.30
N LYS A 121 15.49 -34.29 -0.94
CA LYS A 121 14.59 -34.69 0.16
C LYS A 121 13.98 -36.06 -0.08
N GLU A 122 13.57 -36.34 -1.33
CA GLU A 122 13.06 -37.66 -1.71
C GLU A 122 14.12 -38.76 -1.54
N ALA A 123 15.35 -38.52 -1.99
CA ALA A 123 16.45 -39.48 -1.82
C ALA A 123 16.79 -39.75 -0.34
N PHE A 124 16.52 -38.78 0.54
CA PHE A 124 16.67 -38.92 1.99
C PHE A 124 15.56 -39.74 2.65
N ALA A 125 14.48 -40.11 1.95
CA ALA A 125 13.47 -41.05 2.43
C ALA A 125 14.02 -42.50 2.44
N ASN A 126 15.18 -42.70 3.05
CA ASN A 126 15.93 -43.95 3.09
C ASN A 126 16.34 -44.26 4.54
N GLU A 127 15.77 -45.33 5.09
CA GLU A 127 16.02 -45.77 6.46
C GLU A 127 17.50 -46.08 6.73
N ARG A 128 18.19 -46.74 5.80
CA ARG A 128 19.61 -47.13 5.97
C ARG A 128 20.52 -45.91 6.14
N LEU A 129 20.21 -44.83 5.44
CA LEU A 129 20.95 -43.57 5.57
C LEU A 129 20.82 -43.00 6.98
N PHE A 130 19.60 -42.94 7.50
CA PHE A 130 19.33 -42.40 8.82
C PHE A 130 19.84 -43.28 9.95
N VAL A 131 19.91 -44.60 9.76
CA VAL A 131 20.58 -45.54 10.70
C VAL A 131 22.07 -45.22 10.81
N VAL A 132 22.78 -45.07 9.68
CA VAL A 132 24.21 -44.72 9.70
C VAL A 132 24.43 -43.36 10.37
N LEU A 133 23.57 -42.37 10.10
CA LEU A 133 23.66 -41.05 10.74
C LEU A 133 23.38 -41.10 12.25
N SER A 134 22.39 -41.88 12.69
CA SER A 134 22.04 -41.99 14.11
C SER A 134 23.11 -42.77 14.89
N GLU A 135 23.67 -43.84 14.33
CA GLU A 135 24.78 -44.58 14.93
C GLU A 135 26.00 -43.67 15.13
N LYS A 136 26.39 -42.91 14.10
CA LYS A 136 27.52 -41.96 14.22
C LYS A 136 27.26 -40.86 15.24
N LEU A 137 26.05 -40.31 15.28
CA LEU A 137 25.69 -39.29 16.25
C LEU A 137 25.68 -39.88 17.67
N TYR A 138 25.15 -41.09 17.85
CA TYR A 138 25.14 -41.80 19.12
C TYR A 138 26.57 -42.03 19.63
N ASP A 139 27.48 -42.55 18.80
CA ASP A 139 28.87 -42.79 19.16
C ASP A 139 29.58 -41.51 19.65
N LEU A 140 29.31 -40.38 18.99
CA LEU A 140 29.84 -39.07 19.40
C LEU A 140 29.25 -38.60 20.72
N LEU A 141 27.93 -38.80 20.92
CA LEU A 141 27.24 -38.40 22.14
C LEU A 141 27.57 -39.29 23.36
N GLN A 142 28.05 -40.52 23.15
CA GLN A 142 28.55 -41.38 24.22
C GLN A 142 29.86 -40.85 24.83
N MET A 143 30.64 -40.05 24.10
CA MET A 143 31.83 -39.40 24.64
C MET A 143 31.41 -38.30 25.63
N ASP A 144 32.12 -38.21 26.75
CA ASP A 144 31.95 -37.09 27.68
C ASP A 144 32.21 -35.77 26.94
N TRP A 145 31.35 -34.77 27.18
CA TRP A 145 31.41 -33.48 26.48
C TRP A 145 32.79 -32.79 26.61
N GLU A 146 33.52 -33.02 27.72
CA GLU A 146 34.88 -32.50 27.96
C GLU A 146 35.96 -33.19 27.12
N GLN A 147 35.72 -34.43 26.68
CA GLN A 147 36.66 -35.24 25.90
C GLN A 147 36.49 -35.05 24.38
N ARG A 148 35.44 -34.35 23.96
CA ARG A 148 35.15 -34.11 22.54
C ARG A 148 36.02 -32.97 21.99
N GLU A 149 36.96 -33.35 21.12
CA GLU A 149 37.70 -32.39 20.29
C GLU A 149 36.77 -31.58 19.35
N GLU A 150 37.28 -30.48 18.80
CA GLU A 150 36.55 -29.61 17.89
C GLU A 150 36.01 -30.36 16.66
N GLU A 151 36.75 -31.31 16.11
CA GLU A 151 36.32 -32.14 14.98
C GLU A 151 35.05 -32.96 15.30
N HIS A 152 34.94 -33.48 16.53
CA HIS A 152 33.75 -34.21 16.97
C HIS A 152 32.54 -33.29 17.07
N ASN A 153 32.71 -32.09 17.64
CA ASN A 153 31.63 -31.11 17.76
C ASN A 153 31.16 -30.62 16.38
N LEU A 154 32.09 -30.36 15.46
CA LEU A 154 31.77 -29.99 14.08
C LEU A 154 31.00 -31.09 13.34
N LEU A 155 31.32 -32.36 13.59
CA LEU A 155 30.59 -33.47 12.98
C LEU A 155 29.17 -33.60 13.54
N ILE A 156 28.99 -33.46 14.87
CA ILE A 156 27.65 -33.40 15.49
C ILE A 156 26.83 -32.27 14.86
N GLU A 157 27.39 -31.06 14.79
CA GLU A 157 26.73 -29.90 14.21
C GLU A 157 26.30 -30.15 12.75
N ARG A 158 27.20 -30.71 11.94
CA ARG A 158 26.92 -31.02 10.53
C ARG A 158 25.81 -32.07 10.36
N ILE A 159 25.78 -33.10 11.20
CA ILE A 159 24.69 -34.10 11.18
C ILE A 159 23.35 -33.43 11.52
N LEU A 160 23.30 -32.61 12.56
CA LEU A 160 22.08 -31.88 12.94
C LEU A 160 21.63 -30.89 11.86
N LEU A 161 22.57 -30.14 11.27
CA LEU A 161 22.30 -29.24 10.15
C LEU A 161 21.77 -29.97 8.92
N LEU A 162 22.30 -31.16 8.64
CA LEU A 162 21.83 -31.99 7.53
C LEU A 162 20.37 -32.39 7.73
N VAL A 163 20.03 -32.95 8.91
CA VAL A 163 18.65 -33.34 9.23
C VAL A 163 17.71 -32.13 9.14
N ARG A 164 18.11 -31.00 9.72
CA ARG A 164 17.35 -29.74 9.66
C ARG A 164 17.14 -29.27 8.22
N ASN A 165 18.19 -29.24 7.40
CA ASN A 165 18.12 -28.81 6.01
C ASN A 165 17.13 -29.65 5.20
N ILE A 166 17.19 -30.99 5.33
CA ILE A 166 16.29 -31.91 4.64
C ILE A 166 14.83 -31.70 5.06
N LEU A 167 14.57 -31.55 6.36
CA LEU A 167 13.21 -31.28 6.85
C LEU A 167 12.69 -29.91 6.37
N HIS A 168 13.57 -28.92 6.24
CA HIS A 168 13.25 -27.56 5.79
C HIS A 168 12.85 -27.47 4.31
N VAL A 169 13.30 -28.39 3.46
CA VAL A 169 12.99 -28.35 2.02
C VAL A 169 11.47 -28.27 1.80
N PRO A 170 10.97 -27.29 1.03
CA PRO A 170 9.54 -27.10 0.81
C PRO A 170 8.94 -28.25 -0.02
N ALA A 171 7.64 -28.48 0.12
CA ALA A 171 6.91 -29.40 -0.76
C ALA A 171 7.01 -28.99 -2.22
N ASP A 172 6.95 -29.95 -3.13
CA ASP A 172 6.48 -29.69 -4.48
C ASP A 172 4.93 -29.60 -4.47
N PRO A 173 4.33 -28.44 -4.82
CA PRO A 173 2.88 -28.28 -4.91
C PRO A 173 2.21 -29.18 -5.97
N ASP A 174 2.97 -29.68 -6.95
CA ASP A 174 2.45 -30.50 -8.05
C ASP A 174 2.43 -32.00 -7.70
N GLU A 175 3.36 -32.49 -6.87
CA GLU A 175 3.38 -33.88 -6.40
C GLU A 175 2.34 -34.17 -5.31
N GLU A 176 1.89 -33.15 -4.56
CA GLU A 176 0.82 -33.26 -3.55
C GLU A 176 -0.58 -33.51 -4.14
N LYS A 177 -0.70 -33.60 -5.47
CA LYS A 177 -1.98 -33.83 -6.18
C LYS A 177 -2.31 -35.32 -6.39
N ASN A 178 -1.44 -36.23 -5.99
CA ASN A 178 -1.64 -37.68 -6.17
C ASN A 178 -2.46 -38.31 -5.03
N VAL A 179 -3.78 -38.35 -5.26
CA VAL A 179 -4.76 -39.43 -4.98
C VAL A 179 -4.37 -40.52 -3.95
N ASP A 180 -4.94 -40.39 -2.74
CA ASP A 180 -5.51 -41.41 -1.83
C ASP A 180 -4.74 -42.59 -1.15
N ASP A 181 -3.41 -42.80 -1.26
CA ASP A 181 -2.77 -43.82 -0.37
C ASP A 181 -1.24 -43.73 -0.13
N ASP A 182 -0.50 -42.82 -0.79
CA ASP A 182 0.95 -42.72 -0.59
C ASP A 182 1.33 -41.66 0.47
N ALA A 183 2.14 -42.07 1.46
CA ALA A 183 2.72 -41.17 2.45
C ALA A 183 3.52 -40.06 1.75
N SER A 184 3.39 -38.80 2.21
CA SER A 184 4.12 -37.69 1.60
C SER A 184 5.63 -37.91 1.72
N VAL A 185 6.43 -37.32 0.82
CA VAL A 185 7.91 -37.41 0.92
C VAL A 185 8.40 -36.97 2.31
N HIS A 186 7.76 -35.97 2.90
CA HIS A 186 8.08 -35.54 4.27
C HIS A 186 7.77 -36.63 5.30
N ASP A 187 6.62 -37.31 5.21
CA ASP A 187 6.26 -38.39 6.13
C ASP A 187 7.18 -39.60 5.97
N LYS A 188 7.62 -39.93 4.74
CA LYS A 188 8.61 -40.99 4.50
C LYS A 188 9.96 -40.65 5.17
N VAL A 189 10.37 -39.39 5.15
CA VAL A 189 11.57 -38.92 5.87
C VAL A 189 11.38 -39.00 7.39
N LEU A 190 10.21 -38.59 7.91
CA LEU A 190 9.90 -38.72 9.34
C LEU A 190 9.88 -40.18 9.80
N TRP A 191 9.35 -41.07 8.96
CA TRP A 191 9.37 -42.51 9.20
C TRP A 191 10.81 -43.03 9.26
N ALA A 192 11.68 -42.62 8.34
CA ALA A 192 13.10 -42.99 8.36
C ALA A 192 13.83 -42.48 9.62
N ILE A 193 13.54 -41.24 10.06
CA ILE A 193 14.08 -40.66 11.31
C ILE A 193 13.63 -41.47 12.54
N HIS A 194 12.36 -41.87 12.58
CA HIS A 194 11.81 -42.64 13.69
C HIS A 194 12.38 -44.06 13.74
N MET A 195 12.41 -44.76 12.60
CA MET A 195 12.92 -46.12 12.52
C MET A 195 14.41 -46.22 12.83
N SER A 196 15.19 -45.16 12.57
CA SER A 196 16.61 -45.14 12.91
C SER A 196 16.92 -44.77 14.36
N GLY A 197 15.93 -44.40 15.17
CA GLY A 197 16.11 -43.87 16.53
C GLY A 197 16.73 -42.47 16.58
N MET A 198 16.83 -41.77 15.44
CA MET A 198 17.33 -40.39 15.40
C MET A 198 16.44 -39.44 16.21
N ASP A 199 15.12 -39.68 16.26
CA ASP A 199 14.19 -38.90 17.06
C ASP A 199 14.48 -38.99 18.57
N ASP A 200 14.90 -40.15 19.06
CA ASP A 200 15.30 -40.32 20.46
C ASP A 200 16.61 -39.59 20.79
N LEU A 201 17.56 -39.53 19.85
CA LEU A 201 18.78 -38.72 20.00
C LEU A 201 18.46 -37.22 20.04
N VAL A 202 17.54 -36.76 19.18
CA VAL A 202 17.06 -35.37 19.18
C VAL A 202 16.34 -35.04 20.49
N LYS A 203 15.52 -35.95 21.04
CA LYS A 203 14.88 -35.80 22.36
C LYS A 203 15.93 -35.72 23.48
N PHE A 204 16.94 -36.58 23.45
CA PHE A 204 18.05 -36.56 24.41
C PHE A 204 18.76 -35.19 24.39
N LEU A 205 19.16 -34.71 23.21
CA LEU A 205 19.79 -33.40 23.03
C LEU A 205 18.91 -32.24 23.52
N ALA A 206 17.57 -32.34 23.34
CA ALA A 206 16.63 -31.33 23.85
C ALA A 206 16.57 -31.27 25.38
N SER A 207 16.79 -32.40 26.04
CA SER A 207 16.62 -32.56 27.49
C SER A 207 17.93 -32.49 28.30
N SER A 208 19.08 -32.61 27.64
CA SER A 208 20.38 -32.65 28.30
C SER A 208 20.94 -31.26 28.60
N GLU A 209 21.30 -31.01 29.86
CA GLU A 209 21.93 -29.75 30.28
C GLU A 209 23.36 -29.57 29.73
N THR A 210 24.07 -30.66 29.43
CA THR A 210 25.44 -30.62 28.91
C THR A 210 25.51 -30.38 27.40
N GLU A 211 24.38 -30.51 26.69
CA GLU A 211 24.29 -30.40 25.22
C GLU A 211 23.58 -29.11 24.76
N GLN A 212 23.45 -28.12 25.64
CA GLN A 212 22.70 -26.88 25.39
C GLN A 212 23.18 -26.11 24.15
N GLN A 213 24.45 -26.25 23.75
CA GLN A 213 25.00 -25.64 22.53
C GLN A 213 24.25 -26.05 21.25
N TRP A 214 23.56 -27.20 21.25
CA TRP A 214 22.79 -27.70 20.11
C TRP A 214 21.29 -27.37 20.18
N SER A 215 20.83 -26.68 21.23
CA SER A 215 19.41 -26.41 21.50
C SER A 215 18.67 -25.73 20.33
N MET A 216 19.31 -24.79 19.63
CA MET A 216 18.72 -24.13 18.46
C MET A 216 18.52 -25.08 17.28
N HIS A 217 19.52 -25.93 16.99
CA HIS A 217 19.44 -26.93 15.94
C HIS A 217 18.34 -27.96 16.22
N VAL A 218 18.21 -28.37 17.48
CA VAL A 218 17.16 -29.28 17.96
C VAL A 218 15.78 -28.65 17.84
N LEU A 219 15.61 -27.40 18.27
CA LEU A 219 14.33 -26.69 18.20
C LEU A 219 13.86 -26.50 16.76
N GLU A 220 14.76 -26.13 15.84
CA GLU A 220 14.44 -26.02 14.41
C GLU A 220 14.02 -27.37 13.83
N THR A 221 14.78 -28.43 14.13
CA THR A 221 14.48 -29.81 13.70
C THR A 221 13.09 -30.24 14.17
N VAL A 222 12.77 -30.10 15.46
CA VAL A 222 11.47 -30.48 16.04
C VAL A 222 10.32 -29.67 15.45
N SER A 223 10.52 -28.38 15.22
CA SER A 223 9.50 -27.51 14.61
C SER A 223 9.16 -27.95 13.19
N LEU A 224 10.16 -28.40 12.43
CA LEU A 224 10.00 -28.87 11.05
C LEU A 224 9.36 -30.26 10.97
N MET A 225 9.50 -31.11 12.00
CA MET A 225 8.82 -32.43 12.05
C MET A 225 7.29 -32.35 12.19
N HIS A 226 6.75 -31.23 12.67
CA HIS A 226 5.33 -31.09 13.03
C HIS A 226 4.43 -30.51 11.91
N SER A 227 4.95 -30.26 10.70
CA SER A 227 4.25 -29.39 9.73
C SER A 227 3.07 -30.00 8.95
N ARG A 228 2.77 -31.31 9.04
CA ARG A 228 1.83 -31.99 8.11
C ARG A 228 0.78 -32.97 8.66
N PHE A 229 0.26 -32.79 9.87
CA PHE A 229 -1.00 -33.49 10.22
C PHE A 229 -2.21 -32.84 9.52
N GLY A 230 -2.37 -33.08 8.21
CA GLY A 230 -3.56 -32.75 7.42
C GLY A 230 -4.14 -34.01 6.81
N GLY A 231 -5.29 -34.49 7.32
CA GLY A 231 -5.95 -35.68 6.77
C GLY A 231 -6.41 -35.52 5.31
N SER A 232 -6.51 -36.64 4.59
CA SER A 232 -7.17 -36.73 3.27
C SER A 232 -8.66 -37.07 3.43
N TYR A 233 -9.53 -36.42 2.66
CA TYR A 233 -10.98 -36.58 2.74
C TYR A 233 -11.58 -36.79 1.34
N ILE A 234 -12.57 -37.69 1.23
CA ILE A 234 -13.36 -37.87 0.01
C ILE A 234 -14.64 -37.02 0.12
N VAL A 235 -14.84 -36.11 -0.83
CA VAL A 235 -16.00 -35.21 -0.86
C VAL A 235 -17.08 -35.82 -1.75
N GLN A 236 -18.05 -36.49 -1.12
CA GLN A 236 -19.17 -37.10 -1.83
C GLN A 236 -20.03 -36.03 -2.53
N GLY A 237 -20.31 -36.24 -3.82
CA GLY A 237 -21.18 -35.39 -4.62
C GLY A 237 -20.50 -34.23 -5.36
N LEU A 238 -19.18 -34.01 -5.17
CA LEU A 238 -18.41 -33.09 -6.00
C LEU A 238 -17.59 -33.89 -7.03
N LYS A 239 -17.98 -33.78 -8.31
CA LYS A 239 -17.36 -34.54 -9.40
C LYS A 239 -16.07 -33.87 -9.88
N SER A 240 -15.00 -34.64 -9.96
CA SER A 240 -13.76 -34.28 -10.63
C SER A 240 -13.94 -34.34 -12.16
N ILE A 241 -12.93 -33.92 -12.90
CA ILE A 241 -12.88 -33.87 -14.37
C ILE A 241 -13.18 -35.24 -15.02
N GLY A 242 -13.10 -36.35 -14.26
CA GLY A 242 -13.37 -37.72 -14.71
C GLY A 242 -14.47 -38.46 -13.95
N ASP A 243 -15.59 -37.81 -13.59
CA ASP A 243 -16.82 -38.40 -13.01
C ASP A 243 -16.66 -39.15 -11.65
N LYS A 244 -15.45 -39.15 -11.09
CA LYS A 244 -15.12 -39.61 -9.74
C LYS A 244 -15.23 -38.46 -8.74
N ASP A 245 -15.53 -38.79 -7.48
CA ASP A 245 -15.65 -37.82 -6.41
C ASP A 245 -14.28 -37.19 -6.07
N VAL A 246 -14.27 -35.92 -5.69
CA VAL A 246 -13.04 -35.13 -5.43
C VAL A 246 -12.36 -35.59 -4.14
N ILE A 247 -11.04 -35.79 -4.22
CA ILE A 247 -10.17 -36.08 -3.09
C ILE A 247 -9.52 -34.79 -2.61
N TYR A 248 -9.57 -34.54 -1.30
CA TYR A 248 -9.15 -33.30 -0.66
C TYR A 248 -8.05 -33.56 0.38
N HIS A 249 -6.84 -33.04 0.14
CA HIS A 249 -5.64 -33.33 0.94
C HIS A 249 -5.30 -32.26 2.01
N LYS A 250 -6.20 -31.32 2.28
CA LYS A 250 -6.00 -30.27 3.30
C LYS A 250 -6.97 -30.50 4.46
N GLY A 251 -6.67 -29.95 5.64
CA GLY A 251 -7.59 -30.06 6.78
C GLY A 251 -9.01 -29.56 6.44
N LEU A 252 -10.05 -30.26 6.94
CA LEU A 252 -11.47 -29.99 6.65
C LEU A 252 -11.89 -28.51 6.74
N HIS A 253 -11.23 -27.75 7.62
CA HIS A 253 -11.46 -26.32 7.80
C HIS A 253 -11.18 -25.48 6.53
N ASN A 254 -10.35 -25.97 5.61
CA ASN A 254 -10.00 -25.27 4.37
C ASN A 254 -10.89 -25.65 3.17
N PHE A 255 -11.78 -26.64 3.31
CA PHE A 255 -12.59 -27.16 2.20
C PHE A 255 -13.59 -26.13 1.66
N GLN A 256 -14.05 -25.20 2.52
CA GLN A 256 -14.99 -24.14 2.13
C GLN A 256 -14.50 -23.27 0.95
N ASN A 257 -13.19 -23.23 0.70
CA ASN A 257 -12.58 -22.46 -0.39
C ASN A 257 -12.08 -23.34 -1.55
N TYR A 258 -12.56 -24.59 -1.68
CA TYR A 258 -12.14 -25.49 -2.76
C TYR A 258 -12.57 -24.95 -4.14
N SER A 259 -11.61 -24.85 -5.06
CA SER A 259 -11.82 -24.56 -6.47
C SER A 259 -11.00 -25.54 -7.31
N HIS A 260 -11.52 -25.93 -8.48
CA HIS A 260 -10.79 -26.76 -9.45
C HIS A 260 -9.53 -26.08 -10.02
N ASP A 261 -9.32 -24.79 -9.74
CA ASP A 261 -8.16 -24.02 -10.16
C ASP A 261 -7.01 -24.03 -9.12
N ILE A 262 -7.23 -24.61 -7.94
CA ILE A 262 -6.17 -24.75 -6.92
C ILE A 262 -5.05 -25.64 -7.49
N GLY A 263 -3.87 -25.03 -7.70
CA GLY A 263 -2.69 -25.70 -8.24
C GLY A 263 -2.50 -25.59 -9.75
N LYS A 264 -3.32 -24.81 -10.48
CA LYS A 264 -3.00 -24.45 -11.87
C LYS A 264 -1.94 -23.35 -11.88
N GLU A 265 -0.93 -23.45 -12.74
CA GLU A 265 0.08 -22.39 -12.93
C GLU A 265 -0.62 -21.07 -13.29
N LEU A 266 -0.47 -20.05 -12.44
CA LEU A 266 -1.03 -18.72 -12.67
C LEU A 266 -0.37 -18.12 -13.92
N LYS A 267 -1.17 -17.73 -14.92
CA LYS A 267 -0.67 -16.96 -16.08
C LYS A 267 0.05 -15.72 -15.56
N ARG A 268 1.29 -15.52 -16.01
CA ARG A 268 2.15 -14.41 -15.57
C ARG A 268 1.52 -13.08 -15.95
N VAL A 269 0.99 -12.37 -14.95
CA VAL A 269 0.45 -11.01 -15.13
C VAL A 269 1.63 -10.03 -15.24
N PRO A 270 1.71 -9.18 -16.29
CA PRO A 270 2.75 -8.16 -16.41
C PRO A 270 2.83 -7.27 -15.17
N LYS A 271 4.02 -6.82 -14.77
CA LYS A 271 4.21 -6.00 -13.53
C LYS A 271 3.26 -4.80 -13.44
N ARG A 272 2.92 -4.19 -14.59
CA ARG A 272 1.96 -3.06 -14.69
C ARG A 272 0.49 -3.43 -14.44
N LYS A 273 0.16 -4.72 -14.42
CA LYS A 273 -1.19 -5.28 -14.16
C LYS A 273 -1.25 -6.13 -12.89
N GLN A 274 -0.15 -6.21 -12.12
CA GLN A 274 -0.11 -6.99 -10.89
C GLN A 274 -0.88 -6.26 -9.79
N GLN A 275 -1.74 -6.99 -9.09
CA GLN A 275 -2.47 -6.44 -7.95
C GLN A 275 -1.51 -6.04 -6.83
N ALA A 276 -1.77 -4.88 -6.23
CA ALA A 276 -0.98 -4.41 -5.10
C ALA A 276 -1.09 -5.38 -3.91
N LYS A 277 0.05 -5.66 -3.27
CA LYS A 277 0.16 -6.63 -2.17
C LYS A 277 -0.21 -6.02 -0.83
N ASP A 278 -1.01 -6.72 -0.05
CA ASP A 278 -1.28 -6.40 1.35
C ASP A 278 0.00 -6.51 2.18
N THR A 279 0.22 -5.55 3.09
CA THR A 279 1.41 -5.49 3.98
C THR A 279 1.11 -5.87 5.44
N GLU A 280 -0.13 -6.26 5.76
CA GLU A 280 -0.52 -6.61 7.13
C GLU A 280 0.07 -7.96 7.58
N ALA A 281 1.24 -7.93 8.21
CA ALA A 281 1.75 -9.05 8.99
C ALA A 281 1.18 -9.00 10.42
N ARG A 282 0.16 -9.80 10.71
CA ARG A 282 -0.37 -9.91 12.08
C ARG A 282 0.59 -10.71 12.97
N ARG A 283 1.47 -10.02 13.69
CA ARG A 283 2.34 -10.62 14.72
C ARG A 283 1.60 -10.69 16.06
N ARG A 284 1.45 -11.89 16.64
CA ARG A 284 0.89 -12.05 17.99
C ARG A 284 2.00 -12.06 19.03
N SER A 285 2.10 -11.00 19.84
CA SER A 285 3.05 -10.93 20.96
C SER A 285 2.68 -11.91 22.09
N ALA A 286 3.66 -12.30 22.90
CA ALA A 286 3.46 -13.13 24.10
C ALA A 286 2.43 -12.51 25.07
N LEU A 287 1.76 -13.34 25.89
CA LEU A 287 0.63 -12.91 26.72
C LEU A 287 1.00 -11.80 27.72
N ASN A 288 2.13 -11.93 28.41
CA ASN A 288 2.66 -10.93 29.34
C ASN A 288 2.90 -9.57 28.65
N VAL A 289 3.49 -9.58 27.45
CA VAL A 289 3.73 -8.36 26.66
C VAL A 289 2.39 -7.72 26.26
N ARG A 290 1.38 -8.51 25.91
CA ARG A 290 0.04 -8.00 25.57
C ARG A 290 -0.69 -7.39 26.77
N LEU A 291 -0.52 -7.96 27.96
CA LEU A 291 -1.10 -7.40 29.19
C LEU A 291 -0.44 -6.06 29.54
N PHE A 292 0.89 -5.98 29.48
CA PHE A 292 1.63 -4.74 29.65
C PHE A 292 1.23 -3.66 28.62
N LEU A 293 1.18 -4.03 27.33
CA LEU A 293 0.78 -3.09 26.27
C LEU A 293 -0.67 -2.62 26.44
N LYS A 294 -1.56 -3.48 26.94
CA LYS A 294 -2.94 -3.11 27.24
C LYS A 294 -2.98 -2.06 28.36
N GLU A 295 -2.26 -2.28 29.45
CA GLU A 295 -2.16 -1.32 30.56
C GLU A 295 -1.58 0.01 30.09
N PHE A 296 -0.49 -0.02 29.31
CA PHE A 296 0.09 1.17 28.71
C PHE A 296 -0.91 1.94 27.82
N CYS A 297 -1.70 1.25 26.98
CA CYS A 297 -2.69 1.91 26.12
C CYS A 297 -3.80 2.59 26.93
N ILE A 298 -4.21 1.98 28.06
CA ILE A 298 -5.20 2.57 28.97
C ILE A 298 -4.62 3.84 29.59
N ASP A 299 -3.44 3.74 30.21
CA ASP A 299 -2.78 4.88 30.86
C ASP A 299 -2.50 6.02 29.88
N PHE A 300 -2.11 5.68 28.64
CA PHE A 300 -1.84 6.64 27.59
C PHE A 300 -3.11 7.36 27.11
N LEU A 301 -4.23 6.65 26.95
CA LEU A 301 -5.51 7.25 26.61
C LEU A 301 -6.03 8.15 27.74
N GLU A 302 -5.86 7.74 28.99
CA GLU A 302 -6.34 8.51 30.16
C GLU A 302 -5.54 9.80 30.38
N ASN A 303 -4.22 9.80 30.12
CA ASN A 303 -3.35 10.90 30.54
C ASN A 303 -2.69 11.70 29.40
N CYS A 304 -2.51 11.12 28.22
CA CYS A 304 -1.62 11.68 27.20
C CYS A 304 -2.30 11.95 25.85
N TYR A 305 -3.24 11.10 25.43
CA TYR A 305 -3.73 11.07 24.05
C TYR A 305 -4.27 12.42 23.55
N ASN A 306 -5.28 12.99 24.21
CA ASN A 306 -5.89 14.26 23.77
C ASN A 306 -4.84 15.39 23.65
N ARG A 307 -3.95 15.54 24.64
CA ARG A 307 -2.92 16.58 24.62
C ARG A 307 -1.90 16.38 23.51
N LEU A 308 -1.45 15.14 23.32
CA LEU A 308 -0.49 14.80 22.28
C LEU A 308 -1.09 15.01 20.89
N MET A 309 -2.29 14.48 20.65
CA MET A 309 -2.94 14.59 19.34
C MET A 309 -3.24 16.04 18.96
N TYR A 310 -3.61 16.89 19.93
CA TYR A 310 -3.73 18.33 19.72
C TYR A 310 -2.42 18.95 19.23
N ILE A 311 -1.31 18.70 19.96
CA ILE A 311 0.00 19.27 19.64
C ILE A 311 0.49 18.79 18.27
N VAL A 312 0.36 17.49 17.99
CA VAL A 312 0.80 16.90 16.71
C VAL A 312 -0.01 17.48 15.56
N LYS A 313 -1.34 17.56 15.69
CA LYS A 313 -2.20 18.17 14.67
C LYS A 313 -1.84 19.64 14.43
N ASP A 314 -1.60 20.40 15.50
CA ASP A 314 -1.19 21.81 15.40
C ASP A 314 0.13 21.96 14.64
N HIS A 315 1.13 21.12 14.93
CA HIS A 315 2.40 21.14 14.18
C HIS A 315 2.27 20.72 12.72
N LEU A 316 1.39 19.75 12.41
CA LEU A 316 1.13 19.32 11.05
C LEU A 316 0.42 20.39 10.22
N ILE A 317 -0.55 21.11 10.80
CA ILE A 317 -1.28 22.19 10.11
C ILE A 317 -0.35 23.37 9.82
N HIS A 318 0.58 23.70 10.72
CA HIS A 318 1.51 24.82 10.55
C HIS A 318 2.79 24.43 9.78
N GLU A 319 2.83 23.25 9.14
CA GLU A 319 3.96 22.75 8.35
C GLU A 319 5.32 22.76 9.08
N LYS A 320 5.31 22.71 10.42
CA LYS A 320 6.52 22.67 11.25
C LYS A 320 7.10 21.26 11.40
N ALA A 321 6.42 20.26 10.87
CA ALA A 321 6.76 18.84 10.96
C ALA A 321 7.61 18.38 9.76
N GLN A 322 8.30 17.25 9.90
CA GLN A 322 9.04 16.66 8.79
C GLN A 322 8.07 16.00 7.80
N GLN A 323 8.50 15.86 6.54
CA GLN A 323 7.74 15.12 5.54
C GLN A 323 7.48 13.69 6.04
N HIS A 324 6.21 13.24 6.00
CA HIS A 324 5.72 11.90 6.37
C HIS A 324 5.33 11.68 7.84
N ASP A 325 5.51 12.67 8.72
CA ASP A 325 5.08 12.58 10.13
C ASP A 325 3.55 12.43 10.28
N GLU A 326 2.78 12.89 9.29
CA GLU A 326 1.32 12.80 9.27
C GLU A 326 0.81 11.35 9.26
N THR A 327 1.61 10.41 8.75
CA THR A 327 1.24 8.99 8.71
C THR A 327 1.13 8.38 10.11
N TYR A 328 1.98 8.82 11.05
CA TYR A 328 1.90 8.39 12.45
C TYR A 328 0.67 8.95 13.15
N TYR A 329 0.27 10.18 12.81
CA TYR A 329 -0.95 10.78 13.34
C TYR A 329 -2.19 10.01 12.89
N LEU A 330 -2.30 9.72 11.58
CA LEU A 330 -3.41 8.93 11.02
C LEU A 330 -3.47 7.51 11.61
N TRP A 331 -2.32 6.84 11.71
CA TRP A 331 -2.24 5.53 12.34
C TRP A 331 -2.66 5.56 13.81
N SER A 332 -2.23 6.59 14.56
CA SER A 332 -2.59 6.76 15.97
C SER A 332 -4.09 6.98 16.16
N ILE A 333 -4.74 7.74 15.28
CA ILE A 333 -6.21 7.87 15.25
C ILE A 333 -6.84 6.48 15.07
N ALA A 334 -6.47 5.78 14.00
CA ALA A 334 -7.06 4.48 13.68
C ALA A 334 -6.86 3.45 14.81
N PHE A 335 -5.69 3.42 15.43
CA PHE A 335 -5.38 2.45 16.48
C PHE A 335 -6.01 2.78 17.83
N PHE A 336 -5.76 3.98 18.37
CA PHE A 336 -6.16 4.32 19.74
C PHE A 336 -7.67 4.57 19.86
N MET A 337 -8.32 5.08 18.81
CA MET A 337 -9.79 5.21 18.82
C MET A 337 -10.46 3.84 18.72
N ALA A 338 -9.94 2.93 17.89
CA ALA A 338 -10.42 1.55 17.84
C ALA A 338 -10.23 0.83 19.18
N PHE A 339 -9.07 1.03 19.83
CA PHE A 339 -8.81 0.49 21.17
C PHE A 339 -9.80 1.04 22.19
N ASN A 340 -10.03 2.36 22.22
CA ASN A 340 -11.01 2.97 23.13
C ASN A 340 -12.42 2.43 22.89
N ARG A 341 -12.85 2.29 21.63
CA ARG A 341 -14.17 1.76 21.27
C ARG A 341 -14.38 0.33 21.78
N VAL A 342 -13.37 -0.52 21.71
CA VAL A 342 -13.46 -1.92 22.19
C VAL A 342 -13.25 -2.01 23.70
N HIS A 343 -12.42 -1.15 24.29
CA HIS A 343 -12.05 -1.16 25.71
C HIS A 343 -12.91 -0.19 26.54
N GLN A 344 -14.23 -0.44 26.59
CA GLN A 344 -15.21 0.29 27.41
C GLN A 344 -15.61 1.70 26.94
N PHE A 345 -15.40 2.03 25.67
CA PHE A 345 -15.83 3.26 24.98
C PHE A 345 -16.11 4.47 25.89
N ARG A 346 -15.06 5.25 26.15
CA ARG A 346 -15.15 6.52 26.89
C ARG A 346 -14.89 7.69 25.93
N PRO A 347 -15.92 8.43 25.49
CA PRO A 347 -15.78 9.52 24.51
C PRO A 347 -14.84 10.64 24.97
N GLU A 348 -14.77 10.88 26.28
CA GLU A 348 -13.94 11.93 26.90
C GLU A 348 -12.44 11.74 26.61
N LEU A 349 -11.98 10.49 26.49
CA LEU A 349 -10.56 10.18 26.27
C LEU A 349 -10.08 10.46 24.84
N VAL A 350 -11.02 10.62 23.89
CA VAL A 350 -10.75 10.81 22.46
C VAL A 350 -11.46 12.04 21.89
N SER A 351 -11.83 12.98 22.75
CA SER A 351 -12.60 14.17 22.36
C SER A 351 -11.85 15.10 21.39
N GLU A 352 -10.52 15.11 21.44
CA GLU A 352 -9.69 15.92 20.54
C GLU A 352 -9.84 15.47 19.07
N THR A 353 -9.82 14.15 18.86
CA THR A 353 -9.87 13.53 17.53
C THR A 353 -11.31 13.32 17.04
N ALA A 354 -12.28 13.14 17.93
CA ALA A 354 -13.71 13.11 17.61
C ALA A 354 -14.32 14.52 17.40
N SER A 355 -13.70 15.34 16.54
CA SER A 355 -14.11 16.71 16.25
C SER A 355 -14.24 16.99 14.74
N ILE A 356 -15.07 17.97 14.36
CA ILE A 356 -15.28 18.35 12.94
C ILE A 356 -13.95 18.77 12.28
N ARG A 357 -13.07 19.45 13.03
CA ARG A 357 -11.74 19.85 12.54
C ARG A 357 -10.90 18.64 12.12
N THR A 358 -10.95 17.55 12.89
CA THR A 358 -10.21 16.34 12.57
C THR A 358 -10.81 15.61 11.38
N PHE A 359 -12.14 15.58 11.23
CA PHE A 359 -12.80 15.07 10.01
C PHE A 359 -12.34 15.81 8.76
N HIS A 360 -12.33 17.15 8.80
CA HIS A 360 -11.87 17.97 7.69
C HIS A 360 -10.38 17.75 7.39
N PHE A 361 -9.53 17.71 8.42
CA PHE A 361 -8.11 17.45 8.26
C PHE A 361 -7.83 16.10 7.57
N ILE A 362 -8.53 15.03 7.97
CA ILE A 362 -8.35 13.71 7.34
C ILE A 362 -8.89 13.72 5.89
N GLU A 363 -10.00 14.39 5.63
CA GLU A 363 -10.55 14.52 4.28
C GLU A 363 -9.59 15.27 3.35
N GLN A 364 -9.05 16.41 3.78
CA GLN A 364 -8.02 17.14 3.02
C GLN A 364 -6.78 16.28 2.74
N ASN A 365 -6.29 15.53 3.73
CA ASN A 365 -5.16 14.61 3.53
C ASN A 365 -5.52 13.49 2.53
N LEU A 366 -6.74 12.96 2.58
CA LEU A 366 -7.18 11.91 1.66
C LEU A 366 -7.24 12.41 0.22
N THR A 367 -7.73 13.63 0.01
CA THR A 367 -7.78 14.31 -1.29
C THR A 367 -6.36 14.61 -1.79
N ASN A 368 -5.49 15.19 -0.94
CA ASN A 368 -4.09 15.45 -1.28
C ASN A 368 -3.31 14.17 -1.64
N TYR A 369 -3.45 13.08 -0.87
CA TYR A 369 -2.77 11.82 -1.22
C TYR A 369 -3.26 11.23 -2.53
N TYR A 370 -4.52 11.44 -2.87
CA TYR A 370 -5.06 11.04 -4.15
C TYR A 370 -4.43 11.85 -5.29
N GLU A 371 -4.39 13.18 -5.17
CA GLU A 371 -3.74 14.07 -6.15
C GLU A 371 -2.26 13.74 -6.32
N MET A 372 -1.52 13.57 -5.22
CA MET A 372 -0.11 13.20 -5.23
C MET A 372 0.14 11.80 -5.83
N MET A 373 -0.81 10.87 -5.73
CA MET A 373 -0.70 9.56 -6.37
C MET A 373 -0.79 9.65 -7.91
N LEU A 374 -1.47 10.68 -8.44
CA LEU A 374 -1.59 10.92 -9.88
C LEU A 374 -0.37 11.65 -10.43
N THR A 375 0.07 12.71 -9.75
CA THR A 375 1.19 13.57 -10.19
C THR A 375 2.54 12.88 -10.00
N ASP A 376 2.78 12.25 -8.85
CA ASP A 376 4.02 11.54 -8.54
C ASP A 376 3.92 10.04 -8.86
N LYS A 377 3.98 9.72 -10.16
CA LYS A 377 3.92 8.34 -10.66
C LYS A 377 5.03 7.42 -10.11
N LYS A 378 6.15 7.98 -9.61
CA LYS A 378 7.28 7.20 -9.07
C LYS A 378 6.99 6.66 -7.67
N GLU A 379 6.36 7.47 -6.81
CA GLU A 379 5.96 7.09 -5.45
C GLU A 379 4.47 6.75 -5.32
N ALA A 380 3.76 6.52 -6.43
CA ALA A 380 2.32 6.26 -6.43
C ALA A 380 1.89 5.14 -5.46
N THR A 381 2.67 4.08 -5.31
CA THR A 381 2.39 3.01 -4.33
C THR A 381 2.54 3.49 -2.88
N SER A 382 3.48 4.40 -2.61
CA SER A 382 3.67 5.01 -1.30
C SER A 382 2.50 5.94 -0.96
N TRP A 383 2.06 6.77 -1.92
CA TRP A 383 0.87 7.62 -1.77
C TRP A 383 -0.40 6.80 -1.57
N ALA A 384 -0.58 5.70 -2.31
CA ALA A 384 -1.69 4.76 -2.11
C ALA A 384 -1.72 4.16 -0.69
N ARG A 385 -0.55 3.89 -0.07
CA ARG A 385 -0.48 3.42 1.32
C ARG A 385 -0.86 4.51 2.33
N ARG A 386 -0.43 5.75 2.12
CA ARG A 386 -0.82 6.90 2.96
C ARG A 386 -2.33 7.13 2.88
N MET A 387 -2.87 7.07 1.67
CA MET A 387 -4.30 7.13 1.40
C MET A 387 -5.08 6.02 2.13
N HIS A 388 -4.54 4.79 2.17
CA HIS A 388 -5.15 3.69 2.93
C HIS A 388 -5.17 3.96 4.44
N LEU A 389 -4.10 4.52 5.00
CA LEU A 389 -4.07 4.91 6.42
C LEU A 389 -5.09 6.01 6.74
N ALA A 390 -5.22 7.02 5.87
CA ALA A 390 -6.23 8.07 6.02
C ALA A 390 -7.65 7.51 5.97
N LEU A 391 -7.94 6.60 5.04
CA LEU A 391 -9.23 5.94 4.95
C LEU A 391 -9.57 5.14 6.22
N LYS A 392 -8.60 4.38 6.78
CA LYS A 392 -8.79 3.67 8.05
C LYS A 392 -9.05 4.61 9.22
N ALA A 393 -8.33 5.73 9.28
CA ALA A 393 -8.55 6.74 10.30
C ALA A 393 -9.96 7.35 10.18
N TYR A 394 -10.41 7.67 8.95
CA TYR A 394 -11.76 8.17 8.67
C TYR A 394 -12.85 7.15 9.04
N GLN A 395 -12.62 5.87 8.73
CA GLN A 395 -13.51 4.78 9.11
C GLN A 395 -13.70 4.70 10.63
N GLU A 396 -12.61 4.79 11.39
CA GLU A 396 -12.67 4.73 12.85
C GLU A 396 -13.33 5.97 13.46
N LEU A 397 -13.16 7.16 12.86
CA LEU A 397 -13.94 8.35 13.23
C LEU A 397 -15.44 8.12 13.04
N LEU A 398 -15.87 7.59 11.90
CA LEU A 398 -17.29 7.28 11.64
C LEU A 398 -17.84 6.24 12.61
N MET A 399 -17.07 5.17 12.89
CA MET A 399 -17.45 4.14 13.86
C MET A 399 -17.62 4.72 15.25
N THR A 400 -16.70 5.58 15.67
CA THR A 400 -16.76 6.30 16.95
C THR A 400 -18.02 7.16 17.02
N VAL A 401 -18.31 7.99 16.01
CA VAL A 401 -19.52 8.84 15.97
C VAL A 401 -20.81 8.02 16.01
N ASN A 402 -20.83 6.86 15.33
CA ASN A 402 -21.98 5.93 15.40
C ASN A 402 -22.13 5.28 16.79
N GLU A 403 -21.03 5.00 17.50
CA GLU A 403 -21.10 4.50 18.88
C GLU A 403 -21.54 5.60 19.87
N MET A 404 -21.13 6.86 19.63
CA MET A 404 -21.57 8.02 20.42
C MET A 404 -23.10 8.19 20.44
N ASP A 405 -23.80 7.79 19.38
CA ASP A 405 -25.27 7.83 19.32
C ASP A 405 -25.95 6.91 20.35
N HIS A 406 -25.29 5.81 20.69
CA HIS A 406 -25.80 4.80 21.63
C HIS A 406 -25.33 5.05 23.07
N SER A 407 -24.53 6.10 23.29
CA SER A 407 -24.08 6.50 24.62
C SER A 407 -25.25 6.88 25.53
N LYS A 408 -25.12 6.56 26.82
CA LYS A 408 -26.12 6.94 27.84
C LYS A 408 -26.13 8.45 28.10
N ASP A 409 -25.03 9.13 27.82
CA ASP A 409 -24.90 10.57 28.06
C ASP A 409 -25.59 11.39 26.95
N SER A 410 -26.41 12.36 27.36
CA SER A 410 -27.06 13.29 26.45
C SER A 410 -26.09 14.25 25.78
N SER A 411 -25.00 14.64 26.45
CA SER A 411 -24.02 15.58 25.92
C SER A 411 -23.30 14.98 24.69
N VAL A 412 -22.81 13.74 24.83
CA VAL A 412 -22.14 12.95 23.80
C VAL A 412 -23.05 12.71 22.59
N ARG A 413 -24.33 12.40 22.83
CA ARG A 413 -25.31 12.22 21.74
C ARG A 413 -25.54 13.52 20.98
N GLU A 414 -25.56 14.67 21.66
CA GLU A 414 -25.70 15.96 21.00
C GLU A 414 -24.47 16.30 20.16
N SER A 415 -23.26 16.05 20.67
CA SER A 415 -22.01 16.17 19.90
C SER A 415 -22.03 15.30 18.65
N SER A 416 -22.48 14.04 18.75
CA SER A 416 -22.63 13.16 17.59
C SER A 416 -23.61 13.71 16.55
N LYS A 417 -24.76 14.25 16.99
CA LYS A 417 -25.73 14.90 16.07
C LYS A 417 -25.11 16.09 15.34
N VAL A 418 -24.34 16.93 16.03
CA VAL A 418 -23.68 18.10 15.43
C VAL A 418 -22.66 17.65 14.38
N ILE A 419 -21.83 16.66 14.69
CA ILE A 419 -20.84 16.09 13.76
C ILE A 419 -21.54 15.48 12.53
N LYS A 420 -22.57 14.66 12.74
CA LYS A 420 -23.36 14.07 11.64
C LYS A 420 -24.04 15.12 10.77
N ASN A 421 -24.60 16.17 11.37
CA ASN A 421 -25.18 17.28 10.61
C ASN A 421 -24.09 17.91 9.73
N ASN A 422 -22.89 18.20 10.24
CA ASN A 422 -21.86 18.77 9.38
C ASN A 422 -21.46 17.82 8.24
N ILE A 423 -21.19 16.55 8.56
CA ILE A 423 -20.73 15.55 7.58
C ILE A 423 -21.76 15.29 6.48
N PHE A 424 -23.05 15.16 6.81
CA PHE A 424 -24.09 14.81 5.82
C PHE A 424 -24.60 16.00 5.02
N TYR A 425 -24.46 17.24 5.51
CA TYR A 425 -24.88 18.42 4.77
C TYR A 425 -23.83 18.89 3.75
N MET A 426 -22.54 18.79 4.09
CA MET A 426 -21.44 19.18 3.20
C MET A 426 -21.33 18.19 2.01
N MET A 427 -20.94 18.69 0.84
CA MET A 427 -20.89 17.88 -0.38
C MET A 427 -19.60 17.07 -0.48
N GLU A 428 -18.51 17.64 0.00
CA GLU A 428 -17.16 17.10 0.00
C GLU A 428 -17.15 15.69 0.62
N TYR A 429 -17.73 15.52 1.82
CA TYR A 429 -17.81 14.20 2.46
C TYR A 429 -18.75 13.20 1.78
N ARG A 430 -19.80 13.67 1.07
CA ARG A 430 -20.75 12.79 0.37
C ARG A 430 -20.20 12.27 -0.95
N GLU A 431 -19.47 13.11 -1.67
CA GLU A 431 -18.86 12.73 -2.95
C GLU A 431 -17.50 12.04 -2.74
N LEU A 432 -16.89 12.14 -1.54
CA LEU A 432 -15.62 11.49 -1.20
C LEU A 432 -15.60 10.00 -1.60
N PHE A 433 -16.52 9.19 -1.05
CA PHE A 433 -16.55 7.75 -1.33
C PHE A 433 -16.83 7.42 -2.80
N LEU A 434 -17.67 8.23 -3.46
CA LEU A 434 -17.94 8.10 -4.89
C LEU A 434 -16.67 8.33 -5.73
N ALA A 435 -15.93 9.38 -5.41
CA ALA A 435 -14.65 9.68 -6.03
C ALA A 435 -13.65 8.55 -5.79
N LEU A 436 -13.53 8.06 -4.55
CA LEU A 436 -12.64 6.96 -4.19
C LEU A 436 -12.95 5.66 -4.94
N PHE A 437 -14.23 5.30 -5.14
CA PHE A 437 -14.59 4.12 -5.94
C PHE A 437 -14.27 4.30 -7.41
N ARG A 438 -14.65 5.44 -8.02
CA ARG A 438 -14.38 5.68 -9.45
C ARG A 438 -12.89 5.67 -9.77
N LYS A 439 -12.08 6.10 -8.81
CA LYS A 439 -10.65 6.32 -8.96
C LYS A 439 -9.80 5.18 -8.36
N PHE A 440 -10.41 4.02 -8.08
CA PHE A 440 -9.71 2.86 -7.53
C PHE A 440 -8.85 2.17 -8.61
N ASP A 441 -7.56 1.97 -8.33
CA ASP A 441 -6.61 1.31 -9.24
C ASP A 441 -6.05 0.04 -8.59
N GLU A 442 -6.46 -1.14 -9.10
CA GLU A 442 -6.04 -2.45 -8.62
C GLU A 442 -4.51 -2.65 -8.60
N THR A 443 -3.80 -1.93 -9.45
CA THR A 443 -2.34 -2.08 -9.62
C THR A 443 -1.55 -1.33 -8.55
N LYS A 444 -2.13 -0.24 -8.02
CA LYS A 444 -1.49 0.65 -7.03
C LYS A 444 -2.07 0.46 -5.63
N GLN A 445 -3.37 0.17 -5.52
CA GLN A 445 -4.09 0.07 -4.26
C GLN A 445 -4.40 -1.39 -3.91
N PRO A 446 -4.04 -1.85 -2.69
CA PRO A 446 -4.22 -3.24 -2.30
C PRO A 446 -5.70 -3.63 -2.12
N ARG A 447 -6.02 -4.92 -2.19
CA ARG A 447 -7.40 -5.40 -1.94
C ARG A 447 -7.91 -5.04 -0.54
N SER A 448 -7.01 -4.93 0.45
CA SER A 448 -7.37 -4.41 1.77
C SER A 448 -7.96 -3.00 1.72
N PHE A 449 -7.46 -2.13 0.82
CA PHE A 449 -8.01 -0.78 0.63
C PHE A 449 -9.44 -0.84 0.13
N LEU A 450 -9.71 -1.65 -0.89
CA LEU A 450 -11.06 -1.81 -1.43
C LEU A 450 -12.03 -2.36 -0.38
N LYS A 451 -11.59 -3.35 0.41
CA LYS A 451 -12.38 -3.90 1.51
C LYS A 451 -12.74 -2.81 2.52
N ASP A 452 -11.76 -2.06 3.00
CA ASP A 452 -11.98 -0.99 3.99
C ASP A 452 -12.83 0.14 3.38
N LEU A 453 -12.69 0.45 2.09
CA LEU A 453 -13.51 1.42 1.39
C LEU A 453 -14.99 0.99 1.33
N VAL A 454 -15.25 -0.27 1.02
CA VAL A 454 -16.60 -0.85 1.02
C VAL A 454 -17.21 -0.84 2.42
N GLU A 455 -16.45 -1.26 3.44
CA GLU A 455 -16.92 -1.25 4.83
C GLU A 455 -17.22 0.19 5.31
N THR A 456 -16.36 1.14 5.00
CA THR A 456 -16.52 2.55 5.36
C THR A 456 -17.73 3.17 4.67
N THR A 457 -17.89 2.90 3.36
CA THR A 457 -19.04 3.39 2.60
C THR A 457 -20.35 2.79 3.11
N HIS A 458 -20.37 1.49 3.39
CA HIS A 458 -21.54 0.83 3.96
C HIS A 458 -21.95 1.47 5.30
N LEU A 459 -20.98 1.74 6.17
CA LEU A 459 -21.21 2.43 7.44
C LEU A 459 -21.77 3.84 7.21
N PHE A 460 -21.15 4.63 6.33
CA PHE A 460 -21.58 5.97 5.99
C PHE A 460 -23.04 5.98 5.48
N LEU A 461 -23.37 5.10 4.54
CA LEU A 461 -24.71 4.98 3.98
C LEU A 461 -25.75 4.57 5.02
N LYS A 462 -25.41 3.64 5.90
CA LYS A 462 -26.29 3.21 6.99
C LYS A 462 -26.56 4.35 7.98
N MET A 463 -25.54 5.16 8.29
CA MET A 463 -25.71 6.34 9.13
C MET A 463 -26.54 7.42 8.43
N LEU A 464 -26.30 7.65 7.15
CA LEU A 464 -27.04 8.62 6.32
C LEU A 464 -28.51 8.21 6.15
N GLU A 465 -28.81 6.93 5.93
CA GLU A 465 -30.17 6.42 5.83
C GLU A 465 -30.95 6.66 7.13
N LYS A 466 -30.35 6.35 8.28
CA LYS A 466 -30.94 6.63 9.59
C LYS A 466 -31.18 8.13 9.79
N PHE A 467 -30.25 8.96 9.34
CA PHE A 467 -30.34 10.40 9.42
C PHE A 467 -31.49 10.96 8.58
N CYS A 468 -31.64 10.49 7.34
CA CYS A 468 -32.73 10.88 6.44
C CYS A 468 -34.09 10.40 6.93
N LYS A 469 -34.21 9.20 7.51
CA LYS A 469 -35.47 8.72 8.09
C LYS A 469 -35.96 9.56 9.28
N GLY A 470 -35.05 10.30 9.94
CA GLY A 470 -35.37 11.16 11.08
C GLY A 470 -35.85 12.57 10.73
N LYS A 471 -35.76 13.01 9.46
CA LYS A 471 -36.12 14.37 9.04
C LYS A 471 -36.96 14.31 7.75
N SER A 472 -38.16 14.89 7.75
CA SER A 472 -39.11 14.79 6.62
C SER A 472 -38.64 15.43 5.32
N THR A 473 -37.65 16.33 5.39
CA THR A 473 -37.04 17.01 4.24
C THR A 473 -35.61 17.42 4.62
N VAL A 474 -34.61 16.72 4.08
CA VAL A 474 -33.19 17.04 4.30
C VAL A 474 -32.73 17.92 3.14
N MET A 475 -32.56 19.22 3.40
CA MET A 475 -31.98 20.16 2.44
C MET A 475 -30.46 20.04 2.51
N VAL A 476 -29.79 19.92 1.37
CA VAL A 476 -28.35 19.66 1.28
C VAL A 476 -27.71 20.63 0.32
N GLN A 477 -26.47 21.01 0.62
CA GLN A 477 -25.69 21.88 -0.26
C GLN A 477 -25.29 21.13 -1.53
N SER A 478 -25.59 21.73 -2.68
CA SER A 478 -25.22 21.19 -3.99
C SER A 478 -24.45 22.23 -4.78
N ARG A 479 -23.35 21.79 -5.39
CA ARG A 479 -22.63 22.56 -6.41
C ARG A 479 -23.37 22.41 -7.74
N LYS A 480 -23.81 23.53 -8.33
CA LYS A 480 -24.32 23.53 -9.71
C LYS A 480 -23.15 23.84 -10.64
N VAL A 481 -22.75 22.88 -11.45
CA VAL A 481 -22.04 23.17 -12.69
C VAL A 481 -23.05 23.82 -13.64
N LYS A 482 -22.90 25.12 -13.93
CA LYS A 482 -23.57 25.68 -15.11
C LYS A 482 -22.93 25.01 -16.33
N ARG A 483 -23.55 23.96 -16.86
CA ARG A 483 -23.34 23.60 -18.26
C ARG A 483 -23.72 24.83 -19.08
N LYS A 484 -22.73 25.57 -19.57
CA LYS A 484 -22.94 26.53 -20.65
C LYS A 484 -23.53 25.72 -21.80
N LYS A 485 -24.86 25.77 -21.97
CA LYS A 485 -25.43 25.59 -23.30
C LYS A 485 -24.66 26.58 -24.17
N LYS A 486 -23.94 26.09 -25.18
CA LYS A 486 -23.41 26.89 -26.29
C LYS A 486 -24.60 27.61 -26.93
N LYS A 487 -25.03 28.73 -26.35
CA LYS A 487 -25.65 29.80 -27.10
C LYS A 487 -24.50 30.36 -27.92
N LYS A 488 -24.56 30.20 -29.24
CA LYS A 488 -23.82 31.04 -30.17
C LYS A 488 -24.24 32.49 -29.88
N SER A 489 -23.55 33.15 -28.98
CA SER A 489 -23.47 34.60 -28.96
C SER A 489 -22.15 34.95 -29.62
N SER A 490 -22.25 35.44 -30.84
CA SER A 490 -21.19 36.17 -31.54
C SER A 490 -20.64 37.26 -30.61
N GLN A 491 -19.46 37.05 -30.04
CA GLN A 491 -18.64 38.16 -29.56
C GLN A 491 -17.77 38.60 -30.73
N ARG A 492 -17.94 39.86 -31.10
CA ARG A 492 -17.09 40.58 -32.04
C ARG A 492 -15.76 40.82 -31.33
N ASP A 493 -14.65 40.54 -32.01
CA ASP A 493 -13.38 41.16 -31.67
C ASP A 493 -13.54 42.68 -31.84
N GLU A 494 -13.49 43.44 -30.73
CA GLU A 494 -13.32 44.89 -30.81
C GLU A 494 -11.81 45.18 -30.88
N LEU A 495 -11.37 45.65 -32.04
CA LEU A 495 -10.05 46.28 -32.22
C LEU A 495 -9.88 47.44 -31.21
N PRO A 496 -8.65 47.78 -30.80
CA PRO A 496 -8.40 48.98 -30.00
C PRO A 496 -8.98 50.21 -30.71
N LYS A 497 -9.90 50.91 -30.02
CA LYS A 497 -10.56 52.13 -30.52
C LYS A 497 -9.52 53.19 -30.83
N SER A 498 -9.65 53.87 -31.96
CA SER A 498 -8.69 54.90 -32.37
C SER A 498 -8.77 56.11 -31.42
N SER A 499 -7.67 56.87 -31.28
CA SER A 499 -7.61 58.04 -30.39
C SER A 499 -8.70 59.09 -30.68
N GLU A 500 -9.21 59.15 -31.91
CA GLU A 500 -10.30 60.07 -32.31
C GLU A 500 -11.67 59.64 -31.73
N GLU A 501 -11.92 58.33 -31.59
CA GLU A 501 -13.16 57.79 -31.02
C GLU A 501 -13.20 57.98 -29.49
N LEU A 502 -12.05 57.89 -28.82
CA LEU A 502 -11.93 58.15 -27.38
C LEU A 502 -12.18 59.63 -27.04
N GLU A 503 -11.78 60.56 -27.89
CA GLU A 503 -12.09 61.99 -27.74
C GLU A 503 -13.57 62.31 -27.92
N GLU A 504 -14.27 61.60 -28.83
CA GLU A 504 -15.71 61.77 -29.03
C GLU A 504 -16.52 61.22 -27.85
N ILE A 505 -16.12 60.06 -27.32
CA ILE A 505 -16.69 59.48 -26.09
C ILE A 505 -16.45 60.42 -24.91
N TRP A 506 -15.23 60.97 -24.76
CA TRP A 506 -14.91 61.93 -23.70
C TRP A 506 -15.74 63.21 -23.78
N ARG A 507 -15.94 63.78 -24.98
CA ARG A 507 -16.82 64.96 -25.15
C ARG A 507 -18.24 64.70 -24.65
N SER A 508 -18.80 63.52 -24.93
CA SER A 508 -20.16 63.15 -24.50
C SER A 508 -20.29 62.88 -23.00
N LEU A 509 -19.20 62.49 -22.34
CA LEU A 509 -19.17 62.13 -20.92
C LEU A 509 -18.71 63.27 -20.02
N SER A 510 -17.91 64.20 -20.52
CA SER A 510 -17.33 65.30 -19.74
C SER A 510 -18.38 66.18 -19.05
N GLU A 511 -19.48 66.52 -19.74
CA GLU A 511 -20.59 67.28 -19.14
C GLU A 511 -21.31 66.49 -18.04
N LYS A 512 -21.49 65.18 -18.22
CA LYS A 512 -22.15 64.28 -17.24
C LYS A 512 -21.27 63.97 -16.03
N LEU A 513 -19.96 63.80 -16.25
CA LEU A 513 -18.99 63.62 -15.18
C LEU A 513 -18.87 64.89 -14.34
N SER A 514 -18.95 66.06 -14.97
CA SER A 514 -18.94 67.35 -14.28
C SER A 514 -20.23 67.59 -13.47
N SER A 515 -21.40 67.20 -13.99
CA SER A 515 -22.66 67.25 -13.23
C SER A 515 -22.70 66.26 -12.06
N CYS A 516 -22.21 65.03 -12.28
CA CYS A 516 -22.05 64.02 -11.23
C CYS A 516 -21.06 64.47 -10.13
N ALA A 517 -19.93 65.07 -10.51
CA ALA A 517 -18.92 65.54 -9.55
C ALA A 517 -19.39 66.73 -8.71
N MET A 518 -20.20 67.63 -9.30
CA MET A 518 -20.82 68.79 -8.63
C MET A 518 -22.08 68.43 -7.80
N GLY A 519 -22.47 67.15 -7.77
CA GLY A 519 -23.53 66.62 -6.89
C GLY A 519 -24.97 66.89 -7.35
N SER A 520 -25.21 67.11 -8.64
CA SER A 520 -26.56 67.39 -9.17
C SER A 520 -27.32 66.15 -9.64
N GLU A 521 -26.70 64.96 -9.68
CA GLU A 521 -27.31 63.67 -10.02
C GLU A 521 -27.15 62.65 -8.88
N SER A 522 -28.14 61.77 -8.70
CA SER A 522 -28.10 60.70 -7.69
C SER A 522 -27.10 59.61 -8.09
N LEU A 523 -26.04 59.46 -7.30
CA LEU A 523 -25.02 58.44 -7.50
C LEU A 523 -25.49 57.06 -6.97
N PRO A 524 -25.07 55.94 -7.59
CA PRO A 524 -25.31 54.59 -7.08
C PRO A 524 -24.67 54.37 -5.68
N ASP A 525 -25.30 53.52 -4.86
CA ASP A 525 -24.79 53.13 -3.53
C ASP A 525 -23.42 52.41 -3.62
N GLU A 526 -22.61 52.58 -2.58
CA GLU A 526 -21.23 52.07 -2.37
C GLU A 526 -20.86 50.86 -3.24
N ILE A 527 -20.00 51.12 -4.24
CA ILE A 527 -19.38 50.07 -5.06
C ILE A 527 -18.10 49.65 -4.36
N VAL A 528 -17.97 48.35 -4.06
CA VAL A 528 -16.76 47.80 -3.44
C VAL A 528 -15.67 47.68 -4.52
N PRO A 529 -14.51 48.35 -4.36
CA PRO A 529 -13.51 48.42 -5.43
C PRO A 529 -12.58 47.20 -5.46
N PHE A 530 -12.58 46.36 -4.42
CA PHE A 530 -11.74 45.17 -4.29
C PHE A 530 -12.57 43.95 -3.86
N ASP A 531 -12.09 42.74 -4.16
CA ASP A 531 -12.74 41.50 -3.73
C ASP A 531 -11.95 40.88 -2.58
N ALA A 532 -12.49 41.00 -1.36
CA ALA A 532 -11.88 40.47 -0.14
C ALA A 532 -11.82 38.93 -0.11
N ALA A 533 -12.54 38.24 -0.99
CA ALA A 533 -12.51 36.78 -1.11
C ALA A 533 -11.59 36.28 -2.25
N SER A 534 -10.93 37.19 -2.97
CA SER A 534 -10.01 36.85 -4.07
C SER A 534 -8.62 36.49 -3.54
N GLU A 535 -8.01 35.45 -4.10
CA GLU A 535 -6.63 35.01 -3.79
C GLU A 535 -5.56 35.91 -4.42
N ILE A 536 -5.98 36.87 -5.27
CA ILE A 536 -5.08 37.82 -5.93
C ILE A 536 -4.57 38.84 -4.89
N PRO A 537 -3.25 39.07 -4.79
CA PRO A 537 -2.68 40.08 -3.89
C PRO A 537 -3.35 41.44 -4.05
N VAL A 538 -3.55 42.16 -2.94
CA VAL A 538 -4.25 43.45 -2.89
C VAL A 538 -3.62 44.51 -3.82
N GLU A 539 -2.32 44.39 -4.07
CA GLU A 539 -1.55 45.25 -4.97
C GLU A 539 -1.91 45.03 -6.45
N ASP A 540 -2.22 43.80 -6.86
CA ASP A 540 -2.60 43.44 -8.24
C ASP A 540 -4.08 43.77 -8.51
N GLN A 541 -4.95 43.67 -7.50
CA GLN A 541 -6.35 44.11 -7.58
C GLN A 541 -6.49 45.62 -7.90
N ARG A 542 -5.44 46.41 -7.62
CA ARG A 542 -5.34 47.82 -7.99
C ARG A 542 -5.40 48.05 -9.50
N THR A 543 -4.75 47.20 -10.28
CA THR A 543 -4.71 47.32 -11.75
C THR A 543 -6.03 46.93 -12.39
N GLU A 544 -6.70 45.91 -11.83
CA GLU A 544 -8.05 45.50 -12.20
C GLU A 544 -9.09 46.59 -11.89
N ALA A 545 -8.96 47.29 -10.77
CA ALA A 545 -9.83 48.43 -10.45
C ALA A 545 -9.69 49.57 -11.49
N LEU A 546 -8.48 49.89 -11.95
CA LEU A 546 -8.25 50.86 -13.03
C LEU A 546 -8.89 50.42 -14.36
N ALA A 547 -8.76 49.14 -14.71
CA ALA A 547 -9.38 48.57 -15.91
C ALA A 547 -10.92 48.62 -15.85
N ARG A 548 -11.51 48.40 -14.67
CA ARG A 548 -12.96 48.53 -14.45
C ARG A 548 -13.44 49.97 -14.58
N ILE A 549 -12.69 50.94 -14.07
CA ILE A 549 -12.98 52.37 -14.25
C ILE A 549 -12.91 52.73 -15.76
N GLN A 550 -11.86 52.30 -16.47
CA GLN A 550 -11.73 52.54 -17.91
C GLN A 550 -12.89 51.91 -18.71
N ASN A 551 -13.28 50.68 -18.39
CA ASN A 551 -14.41 50.01 -19.03
C ASN A 551 -15.75 50.69 -18.73
N GLY A 552 -15.97 51.18 -17.51
CA GLY A 552 -17.15 51.96 -17.13
C GLY A 552 -17.25 53.30 -17.88
N LEU A 553 -16.10 53.94 -18.14
CA LEU A 553 -16.06 55.14 -19.00
C LEU A 553 -16.36 54.78 -20.46
N LEU A 554 -15.80 53.69 -20.99
CA LEU A 554 -16.05 53.23 -22.36
C LEU A 554 -17.49 52.75 -22.62
N SER A 555 -18.18 52.25 -21.59
CA SER A 555 -19.60 51.85 -21.63
C SER A 555 -20.57 53.01 -21.43
N GLY A 556 -20.06 54.22 -21.16
CA GLY A 556 -20.85 55.44 -20.96
C GLY A 556 -21.47 55.57 -19.56
N GLN A 557 -21.03 54.77 -18.58
CA GLN A 557 -21.50 54.78 -17.20
C GLN A 557 -20.66 55.74 -16.34
N ALA A 558 -20.80 57.04 -16.62
CA ALA A 558 -20.05 58.12 -15.95
C ALA A 558 -20.17 58.11 -14.41
N GLY A 559 -21.39 57.90 -13.88
CA GLY A 559 -21.63 57.91 -12.43
C GLY A 559 -21.01 56.71 -11.69
N GLU A 560 -21.07 55.51 -12.28
CA GLU A 560 -20.45 54.30 -11.70
C GLU A 560 -18.93 54.39 -11.70
N ALA A 561 -18.33 54.90 -12.78
CA ALA A 561 -16.88 55.10 -12.87
C ALA A 561 -16.38 56.12 -11.82
N LEU A 562 -17.15 57.18 -11.56
CA LEU A 562 -16.81 58.19 -10.55
C LEU A 562 -16.92 57.63 -9.11
N VAL A 563 -17.98 56.85 -8.81
CA VAL A 563 -18.12 56.19 -7.49
C VAL A 563 -17.05 55.13 -7.28
N LEU A 564 -16.71 54.37 -8.32
CA LEU A 564 -15.63 53.38 -8.26
C LEU A 564 -14.25 54.03 -8.06
N LEU A 565 -14.00 55.20 -8.65
CA LEU A 565 -12.77 55.97 -8.41
C LEU A 565 -12.70 56.50 -6.97
N ARG A 566 -13.79 57.04 -6.44
CA ARG A 566 -13.86 57.55 -5.06
C ARG A 566 -13.69 56.43 -4.03
N SER A 567 -14.36 55.31 -4.22
CA SER A 567 -14.21 54.13 -3.35
C SER A 567 -12.81 53.51 -3.44
N ALA A 568 -12.24 53.40 -4.65
CA ALA A 568 -10.86 52.94 -4.83
C ALA A 568 -9.85 53.87 -4.11
N ARG A 569 -10.09 55.19 -4.10
CA ARG A 569 -9.25 56.16 -3.37
C ARG A 569 -9.29 55.95 -1.85
N GLU A 570 -10.45 55.62 -1.28
CA GLU A 570 -10.58 55.34 0.16
C GLU A 570 -9.84 54.04 0.56
N VAL A 571 -9.84 53.04 -0.32
CA VAL A 571 -9.20 51.74 -0.05
C VAL A 571 -7.70 51.77 -0.29
N TRP A 572 -7.22 52.51 -1.30
CA TRP A 572 -5.80 52.61 -1.66
C TRP A 572 -5.29 54.07 -1.57
N PRO A 573 -5.03 54.59 -0.37
CA PRO A 573 -4.52 55.96 -0.18
C PRO A 573 -3.03 56.12 -0.55
N GLU A 574 -2.30 55.02 -0.74
CA GLU A 574 -0.86 55.03 -0.98
C GLU A 574 -0.52 55.09 -2.49
N GLY A 575 0.30 56.07 -2.89
CA GLY A 575 0.87 56.18 -4.24
C GLY A 575 0.16 57.12 -5.22
N ASP A 576 -0.84 57.89 -4.78
CA ASP A 576 -1.51 58.99 -5.53
C ASP A 576 -2.14 58.63 -6.89
N VAL A 577 -2.25 57.34 -7.22
CA VAL A 577 -2.76 56.83 -8.53
C VAL A 577 -4.25 57.16 -8.76
N PHE A 578 -5.04 57.29 -7.70
CA PHE A 578 -6.47 57.67 -7.76
C PHE A 578 -6.71 59.12 -7.32
N GLY A 579 -5.64 59.92 -7.17
CA GLY A 579 -5.67 61.31 -6.70
C GLY A 579 -5.71 61.46 -5.18
N SER A 580 -5.42 62.67 -4.71
CA SER A 580 -5.36 63.02 -3.30
C SER A 580 -6.75 63.10 -2.64
N PRO A 581 -6.86 62.90 -1.31
CA PRO A 581 -8.14 62.95 -0.60
C PRO A 581 -8.81 64.34 -0.55
N GLU A 582 -8.10 65.40 -0.97
CA GLU A 582 -8.62 66.78 -1.08
C GLU A 582 -8.79 67.24 -2.55
N SER A 583 -8.90 66.31 -3.51
CA SER A 583 -8.96 66.66 -4.93
C SER A 583 -10.22 67.45 -5.29
N ASN A 584 -10.07 68.53 -6.04
CA ASN A 584 -11.21 69.31 -6.52
C ASN A 584 -12.05 68.51 -7.54
N PRO A 585 -13.35 68.79 -7.71
CA PRO A 585 -14.21 68.11 -8.70
C PRO A 585 -13.64 68.16 -10.13
N GLU A 586 -12.90 69.22 -10.47
CA GLU A 586 -12.23 69.37 -11.76
C GLU A 586 -11.01 68.43 -11.91
N GLU A 587 -10.31 68.14 -10.82
CA GLU A 587 -9.16 67.21 -10.79
C GLU A 587 -9.61 65.75 -10.88
N GLU A 588 -10.77 65.40 -10.30
CA GLU A 588 -11.36 64.05 -10.44
C GLU A 588 -11.73 63.75 -11.91
N VAL A 589 -12.28 64.75 -12.61
CA VAL A 589 -12.63 64.63 -14.02
C VAL A 589 -11.38 64.51 -14.89
N GLU A 590 -10.30 65.25 -14.61
CA GLU A 590 -9.05 65.13 -15.37
C GLU A 590 -8.34 63.77 -15.10
N LEU A 591 -8.43 63.21 -13.89
CA LEU A 591 -7.92 61.87 -13.58
C LEU A 591 -8.68 60.78 -14.35
N LEU A 592 -10.02 60.85 -14.42
CA LEU A 592 -10.81 59.92 -15.24
C LEU A 592 -10.45 60.00 -16.73
N LYS A 593 -10.12 61.20 -17.21
CA LYS A 593 -9.59 61.38 -18.57
C LYS A 593 -8.26 60.66 -18.74
N GLN A 594 -7.32 60.86 -17.81
CA GLN A 594 -6.01 60.18 -17.88
C GLN A 594 -6.16 58.66 -17.88
N ILE A 595 -7.07 58.10 -17.08
CA ILE A 595 -7.37 56.66 -17.05
C ILE A 595 -8.01 56.18 -18.35
N LEU A 596 -8.88 56.99 -18.99
CA LEU A 596 -9.48 56.65 -20.29
C LEU A 596 -8.41 56.50 -21.38
N PHE A 597 -7.41 57.38 -21.39
CA PHE A 597 -6.34 57.40 -22.40
C PHE A 597 -5.10 56.57 -22.03
N ALA A 598 -5.09 55.88 -20.87
CA ALA A 598 -3.97 55.05 -20.45
C ALA A 598 -3.98 53.66 -21.10
N ASP A 599 -2.83 53.23 -21.63
CA ASP A 599 -2.61 51.86 -22.09
C ASP A 599 -2.34 50.93 -20.89
N LEU A 600 -3.43 50.40 -20.32
CA LEU A 600 -3.35 49.47 -19.20
C LEU A 600 -3.09 48.03 -19.70
N PRO A 601 -2.13 47.30 -19.10
CA PRO A 601 -1.87 45.90 -19.45
C PRO A 601 -3.11 45.07 -19.08
N ARG A 602 -3.79 44.53 -20.09
CA ARG A 602 -4.85 43.55 -19.88
C ARG A 602 -4.21 42.22 -19.49
N PRO A 603 -4.73 41.48 -18.51
CA PRO A 603 -4.28 40.12 -18.27
C PRO A 603 -4.62 39.27 -19.50
N SER A 604 -3.63 39.11 -20.38
CA SER A 604 -3.58 38.08 -21.39
C SER A 604 -3.66 36.74 -20.67
N GLN A 605 -4.59 35.87 -21.08
CA GLN A 605 -4.49 34.45 -20.78
C GLN A 605 -3.18 33.94 -21.38
N VAL A 606 -2.12 33.87 -20.57
CA VAL A 606 -0.87 33.20 -20.91
C VAL A 606 -0.82 31.96 -20.04
N GLU A 607 -1.22 30.84 -20.63
CA GLU A 607 -0.56 29.53 -20.56
C GLU A 607 -1.49 28.49 -21.20
N ALA A 608 -1.46 28.47 -22.53
CA ALA A 608 -1.90 27.33 -23.33
C ALA A 608 -1.27 27.49 -24.71
N ASP A 609 0.02 27.16 -24.81
CA ASP A 609 0.70 26.80 -26.04
C ASP A 609 2.13 26.41 -25.67
N LEU A 610 2.34 25.11 -25.43
CA LEU A 610 3.55 24.33 -25.71
C LEU A 610 3.32 22.93 -25.13
N ASP A 611 2.74 22.05 -25.94
CA ASP A 611 3.22 20.67 -26.19
C ASP A 611 2.08 19.87 -26.87
N GLU A 612 2.07 19.94 -28.21
CA GLU A 612 1.40 18.95 -29.05
C GLU A 612 2.19 17.64 -28.98
N GLU A 613 1.88 16.76 -28.03
CA GLU A 613 2.16 15.31 -28.11
C GLU A 613 1.60 14.61 -26.85
N GLU A 614 0.30 14.26 -26.87
CA GLU A 614 -0.31 13.06 -26.23
C GLU A 614 -1.85 13.19 -26.20
N GLU A 615 -2.49 13.25 -27.39
CA GLU A 615 -3.91 12.95 -27.50
C GLU A 615 -4.12 11.45 -27.17
N VAL A 616 -4.62 11.15 -25.97
CA VAL A 616 -5.72 10.23 -25.62
C VAL A 616 -5.64 10.01 -24.10
N GLU A 617 -6.20 10.92 -23.28
CA GLU A 617 -6.75 10.61 -21.92
C GLU A 617 -7.39 11.82 -21.19
N GLU A 618 -7.38 13.05 -21.73
CA GLU A 618 -7.87 14.26 -21.05
C GLU A 618 -9.36 14.64 -21.28
N GLU A 619 -10.30 13.68 -21.22
CA GLU A 619 -11.75 14.02 -21.22
C GLU A 619 -12.39 14.04 -19.83
N VAL A 620 -11.62 13.86 -18.74
CA VAL A 620 -12.19 13.71 -17.38
C VAL A 620 -11.81 14.83 -16.39
N GLU A 621 -10.81 15.67 -16.67
CA GLU A 621 -10.24 16.55 -15.63
C GLU A 621 -10.66 18.05 -15.68
N GLU A 622 -11.42 18.51 -16.69
CA GLU A 622 -11.86 19.93 -16.75
C GLU A 622 -13.12 20.29 -15.91
N GLU A 623 -13.73 19.37 -15.15
CA GLU A 623 -14.98 19.69 -14.42
C GLU A 623 -14.80 20.39 -13.06
N GLU A 624 -13.59 20.50 -12.48
CA GLU A 624 -13.45 20.90 -11.05
C GLU A 624 -12.98 22.34 -10.77
N LEU A 625 -12.54 23.12 -11.76
CA LEU A 625 -11.96 24.47 -11.52
C LEU A 625 -12.83 25.66 -12.00
N THR A 626 -14.16 25.55 -11.94
CA THR A 626 -15.05 26.71 -12.18
C THR A 626 -15.74 27.21 -10.91
N SER A 627 -15.80 28.54 -10.76
CA SER A 627 -16.35 29.23 -9.58
C SER A 627 -17.75 28.72 -9.20
N VAL A 628 -17.84 28.18 -7.97
CA VAL A 628 -18.97 27.40 -7.48
C VAL A 628 -20.00 28.31 -6.82
N GLN A 629 -21.24 28.33 -7.32
CA GLN A 629 -22.40 28.80 -6.54
C GLN A 629 -22.99 27.65 -5.72
N VAL A 630 -23.08 27.84 -4.40
CA VAL A 630 -23.71 26.92 -3.45
C VAL A 630 -25.23 27.11 -3.49
N SER A 631 -25.99 26.03 -3.71
CA SER A 631 -27.46 26.06 -3.64
C SER A 631 -28.01 24.92 -2.81
N GLU A 632 -28.99 25.21 -1.95
CA GLU A 632 -29.68 24.21 -1.13
C GLU A 632 -30.73 23.46 -1.97
N ARG A 633 -30.69 22.13 -1.94
CA ARG A 633 -31.66 21.25 -2.63
C ARG A 633 -32.18 20.16 -1.71
N GLU A 634 -33.40 19.70 -1.95
CA GLU A 634 -33.91 18.50 -1.30
C GLU A 634 -33.05 17.29 -1.66
N PHE A 635 -32.54 16.60 -0.65
CA PHE A 635 -31.71 15.41 -0.82
C PHE A 635 -32.58 14.18 -1.03
N ASN A 636 -32.45 13.59 -2.21
CA ASN A 636 -33.05 12.30 -2.51
C ASN A 636 -32.03 11.17 -2.27
N PHE A 637 -32.21 10.45 -1.17
CA PHE A 637 -31.38 9.30 -0.82
C PHE A 637 -31.37 8.22 -1.92
N ILE A 638 -32.51 7.99 -2.58
CA ILE A 638 -32.62 6.96 -3.63
C ILE A 638 -31.78 7.33 -4.86
N ASP A 639 -31.74 8.60 -5.24
CA ASP A 639 -30.95 9.04 -6.40
C ASP A 639 -29.45 9.05 -6.08
N TYR A 640 -29.06 9.40 -4.85
CA TYR A 640 -27.68 9.24 -4.38
C TYR A 640 -27.24 7.78 -4.40
N MET A 641 -28.08 6.87 -3.90
CA MET A 641 -27.85 5.42 -3.97
C MET A 641 -27.73 4.91 -5.40
N LYS A 642 -28.55 5.38 -6.35
CA LYS A 642 -28.44 4.98 -7.76
C LYS A 642 -27.11 5.39 -8.39
N ARG A 643 -26.59 6.59 -8.07
CA ARG A 643 -25.26 7.04 -8.56
C ARG A 643 -24.16 6.14 -8.00
N LEU A 644 -24.18 5.87 -6.70
CA LEU A 644 -23.26 4.93 -6.05
C LEU A 644 -23.32 3.53 -6.65
N VAL A 645 -24.52 2.97 -6.83
CA VAL A 645 -24.70 1.63 -7.40
C VAL A 645 -24.17 1.57 -8.82
N PHE A 646 -24.40 2.60 -9.65
CA PHE A 646 -23.88 2.66 -11.02
C PHE A 646 -22.34 2.63 -11.04
N ASP A 647 -21.68 3.45 -10.22
CA ASP A 647 -20.22 3.53 -10.15
C ASP A 647 -19.57 2.28 -9.52
N VAL A 648 -20.23 1.70 -8.52
CA VAL A 648 -19.78 0.46 -7.89
C VAL A 648 -19.95 -0.74 -8.83
N TYR A 649 -21.07 -0.83 -9.57
CA TYR A 649 -21.29 -1.89 -10.56
C TYR A 649 -20.31 -1.83 -11.74
N PHE A 650 -19.94 -0.62 -12.19
CA PHE A 650 -18.98 -0.44 -13.27
C PHE A 650 -17.60 -1.00 -12.90
N ASN A 651 -17.15 -0.75 -11.66
CA ASN A 651 -15.92 -1.34 -11.13
C ASN A 651 -16.05 -2.84 -10.84
N TYR A 652 -17.20 -3.31 -10.33
CA TYR A 652 -17.40 -4.74 -10.02
C TYR A 652 -17.44 -5.64 -11.27
N MET A 653 -17.93 -5.15 -12.42
CA MET A 653 -17.91 -5.92 -13.67
C MET A 653 -16.51 -6.11 -14.25
N TYR A 654 -15.57 -5.20 -13.95
CA TYR A 654 -14.16 -5.37 -14.34
C TYR A 654 -13.39 -6.33 -13.42
N ILE A 655 -13.94 -6.67 -12.24
CA ILE A 655 -13.32 -7.59 -11.27
C ILE A 655 -13.65 -9.07 -11.58
N GLN A 656 -14.61 -9.35 -12.46
CA GLN A 656 -15.02 -10.72 -12.86
C GLN A 656 -14.69 -11.12 -14.31
N LEU A 657 -13.98 -10.29 -15.08
CA LEU A 657 -13.39 -10.60 -16.38
C LEU A 657 -11.86 -10.51 -16.29
#